data_AF-A0A1H0Z164-F1
#
_entry.id   AF-A0A1H0Z164-F1
#
_cell.length_a   1.000
_cell.length_b   1.000
_cell.length_c   1.000
_cell.angle_alpha   90.00
_cell.angle_beta   90.00
_cell.angle_gamma   90.00
#
_symmetry.space_group_name_H-M   'P 1'
#
loop_
_entity.id
_entity.type
_entity.pdbx_description
1 polymer ?
#
loop_
_entity_poly.entity_id
_entity_poly.type
_entity_poly.pdbx_seq_one_letter_code
_entity_poly.pdbx_strand_id
1 'polypeptide(L)'
;MANSLRDGTRQAWDRIVASDPGLNRLRLALSGVLAVGTTLLVEYGLDLLLEAGPRGSLVVMLLGAVVGMMGAMALTGSQVWPKIRTAAFFPVAIGVGMVPSMLTSGHHALRLTLFVAMMFAAVFVRRFGMAFFFYGFMAWMGYFFTTFLGATPDQLPTLLLSVAVATVTLLVLSTTVLRVHVGRTLRRTLSAFRSRGRAVAATGADILAAEEPTQRMWRRLHGRQVRLAEAALMVEGWLGEQESTPRGRSAAGLRRQLIDAQLAVEGVAASVSPLTRAPAELRAVAARTMRALATSDHEAAVRAARELRSMSTPDEALSGAVRQLAASVQDFVAIVRDWTDQDSGQRHHAEEFAPAVTLAMGNLPGSAAVAGGVPARGSRWNPLSRLDLNTRQAIQVTVAGALAVLAGLAVSPTRYYWAAIAAFVVFTGASTRSETSIKAVNRVVGTCAGLFAALWLAQLTAGNTPLILAVILACIFCGFYLMRVSYAFMIFFITILVGQLYTVLNQLSDQVMLLRLEETAVGAASGILVSLVVVPLSTRDTVRSARASFFTDLAVLLRAAAHRLGVPDESRTDENQADEPAEQQQSPDGLSRVLDQRLQQIQLIADPLTRHPIGGNDVRWFRHRLVFYTACASYARQLAAGLRHVEPDYRVEGAGHACGYLAAVADALAEHRPDRTAPGIDRDLSLAGRALEHPTTPATEPVRHSLSRLHQVLYQLAVPGDMTADPHLLPEAETTGGTAAPAGWESTPDGHEEHRGSGGTGLHGVVRDTAGDPLPHAVITVIGTHGQQLGRIDADDRGTYAFPELPADAVTVVTSAAGFVSDARFAPLPVPGRAQARHDFTLAPTAARERRTAEHSGSGPARS
;
A
#
# COMPACT_ATOMS: atom_id res chain seq x y z
N MET A 1 26.52 -23.23 23.98
CA MET A 1 25.47 -22.52 24.76
C MET A 1 25.53 -20.99 24.59
N ALA A 2 26.69 -20.33 24.77
CA ALA A 2 26.83 -18.88 24.60
C ALA A 2 26.53 -18.35 23.17
N ASN A 3 26.92 -19.08 22.10
CA ASN A 3 26.58 -18.72 20.73
C ASN A 3 25.08 -18.86 20.43
N SER A 4 24.44 -19.92 20.91
CA SER A 4 22.98 -20.12 20.79
C SER A 4 22.16 -19.01 21.49
N LEU A 5 22.61 -18.54 22.67
CA LEU A 5 21.98 -17.41 23.36
C LEU A 5 22.20 -16.07 22.63
N ARG A 6 23.39 -15.86 22.05
CA ARG A 6 23.68 -14.68 21.21
C ARG A 6 22.87 -14.68 19.91
N ASP A 7 22.68 -15.83 19.30
CA ASP A 7 21.87 -15.97 18.08
C ASP A 7 20.38 -15.78 18.38
N GLY A 8 19.89 -16.29 19.51
CA GLY A 8 18.51 -16.07 19.96
C GLY A 8 18.20 -14.60 20.24
N THR A 9 19.11 -13.88 20.92
CA THR A 9 18.95 -12.45 21.20
C THR A 9 19.04 -11.59 19.93
N ARG A 10 19.94 -11.91 19.00
CA ARG A 10 20.01 -11.26 17.68
C ARG A 10 18.74 -11.47 16.86
N GLN A 11 18.22 -12.70 16.81
CA GLN A 11 16.97 -12.99 16.10
C GLN A 11 15.76 -12.27 16.73
N ALA A 12 15.69 -12.21 18.06
CA ALA A 12 14.64 -11.46 18.75
C ALA A 12 14.73 -9.96 18.44
N TRP A 13 15.94 -9.40 18.49
CA TRP A 13 16.19 -8.00 18.13
C TRP A 13 15.83 -7.70 16.68
N ASP A 14 16.22 -8.57 15.74
CA ASP A 14 15.89 -8.45 14.32
C ASP A 14 14.39 -8.45 14.07
N ARG A 15 13.63 -9.27 14.81
CA ARG A 15 12.16 -9.27 14.75
C ARG A 15 11.58 -7.96 15.26
N ILE A 16 12.11 -7.42 16.36
CA ILE A 16 11.67 -6.12 16.91
C ILE A 16 11.94 -5.01 15.90
N VAL A 17 13.17 -4.91 15.38
CA VAL A 17 13.59 -3.90 14.41
C VAL A 17 12.82 -4.03 13.08
N ALA A 18 12.59 -5.25 12.58
CA ALA A 18 11.77 -5.47 11.40
C ALA A 18 10.31 -5.09 11.63
N SER A 19 9.80 -5.29 12.85
CA SER A 19 8.41 -4.96 13.18
C SER A 19 8.18 -3.45 13.21
N ASP A 20 9.16 -2.67 13.71
CA ASP A 20 9.06 -1.23 13.95
C ASP A 20 10.23 -0.46 13.30
N PRO A 21 10.16 -0.17 11.98
CA PRO A 21 11.21 0.57 11.29
C PRO A 21 11.45 1.95 11.91
N GLY A 22 12.71 2.26 12.18
CA GLY A 22 13.08 3.49 12.86
C GLY A 22 12.74 3.54 14.35
N LEU A 23 12.19 2.45 14.92
CA LEU A 23 11.61 2.39 16.28
C LEU A 23 10.55 3.48 16.50
N ASN A 24 9.76 3.78 15.46
CA ASN A 24 8.85 4.90 15.50
C ASN A 24 7.67 4.67 16.46
N ARG A 25 7.12 3.45 16.51
CA ARG A 25 6.03 3.11 17.46
C ARG A 25 6.53 3.13 18.89
N LEU A 26 7.71 2.55 19.15
CA LEU A 26 8.35 2.60 20.46
C LEU A 26 8.61 4.04 20.89
N ARG A 27 9.16 4.87 20.00
CA ARG A 27 9.40 6.28 20.27
C ARG A 27 8.11 7.03 20.57
N LEU A 28 7.07 6.87 19.75
CA LEU A 28 5.78 7.52 19.97
C LEU A 28 5.18 7.13 21.33
N ALA A 29 5.27 5.86 21.71
CA ALA A 29 4.82 5.36 23.00
C ALA A 29 5.59 5.95 24.18
N LEU A 30 6.93 5.92 24.12
CA LEU A 30 7.78 6.53 25.13
C LEU A 30 7.59 8.04 25.21
N SER A 31 7.46 8.73 24.08
CA SER A 31 7.16 10.16 24.00
C SER A 31 5.83 10.47 24.66
N GLY A 32 4.78 9.69 24.40
CA GLY A 32 3.48 9.86 25.03
C GLY A 32 3.52 9.68 26.55
N VAL A 33 4.19 8.63 27.03
CA VAL A 33 4.36 8.36 28.47
C VAL A 33 5.16 9.46 29.15
N LEU A 34 6.30 9.84 28.58
CA LEU A 34 7.17 10.87 29.14
C LEU A 34 6.45 12.23 29.13
N ALA A 35 5.79 12.59 28.02
CA ALA A 35 5.03 13.83 27.92
C ALA A 35 3.93 13.93 28.99
N VAL A 36 3.09 12.90 29.10
CA VAL A 36 1.99 12.89 30.09
C VAL A 36 2.54 12.80 31.51
N GLY A 37 3.50 11.91 31.77
CA GLY A 37 4.09 11.74 33.10
C GLY A 37 4.79 13.01 33.61
N THR A 38 5.57 13.69 32.77
CA THR A 38 6.26 14.93 33.18
C THR A 38 5.30 16.10 33.33
N THR A 39 4.28 16.22 32.48
CA THR A 39 3.27 17.29 32.61
C THR A 39 2.49 17.14 33.90
N LEU A 40 2.01 15.93 34.19
CA LEU A 40 1.36 15.60 35.47
C LEU A 40 2.25 15.92 36.68
N LEU A 41 3.54 15.57 36.63
CA LEU A 41 4.48 15.84 37.71
C LEU A 41 4.70 17.34 37.94
N VAL A 42 4.89 18.10 36.85
CA VAL A 42 5.11 19.56 36.91
C VAL A 42 3.87 20.28 37.41
N GLU A 43 2.68 19.91 36.93
CA GLU A 43 1.42 20.50 37.37
C GLU A 43 1.08 20.15 38.81
N TYR A 44 1.36 18.92 39.25
CA TYR A 44 1.24 18.55 40.66
C TYR A 44 2.17 19.40 41.54
N GLY A 45 3.41 19.62 41.11
CA GLY A 45 4.36 20.51 41.81
C GLY A 45 3.91 21.98 41.83
N LEU A 46 3.27 22.45 40.75
CA LEU A 46 2.69 23.80 40.70
C LEU A 46 1.50 23.93 41.66
N ASP A 47 0.65 22.91 41.74
CA ASP A 47 -0.50 22.87 42.64
C ASP A 47 -0.08 22.89 44.12
N LEU A 48 0.97 22.14 44.48
CA LEU A 48 1.63 22.21 45.79
C LEU A 48 2.10 23.63 46.16
N LEU A 49 2.52 24.43 45.18
CA LEU A 49 2.97 25.81 45.38
C LEU A 49 1.81 26.82 45.45
N LEU A 50 0.71 26.55 44.75
CA LEU A 50 -0.44 27.45 44.65
C LEU A 50 -1.53 27.15 45.70
N GLU A 51 -1.34 26.12 46.55
CA GLU A 51 -2.30 25.66 47.56
C GLU A 51 -3.72 25.42 47.00
N ALA A 52 -3.81 25.05 45.73
CA ALA A 52 -5.09 24.72 45.13
C ALA A 52 -5.60 23.43 45.76
N GLY A 53 -6.83 23.47 46.31
CA GLY A 53 -7.38 22.33 47.04
C GLY A 53 -7.44 21.04 46.20
N PRO A 54 -7.63 19.85 46.83
CA PRO A 54 -7.48 18.54 46.17
C PRO A 54 -8.30 18.34 44.89
N ARG A 55 -9.46 19.01 44.78
CA ARG A 55 -10.31 18.97 43.57
C ARG A 55 -9.76 19.82 42.42
N GLY A 56 -9.12 20.95 42.69
CA GLY A 56 -8.50 21.81 41.67
C GLY A 56 -7.29 21.13 41.02
N SER A 57 -6.48 20.47 41.85
CA SER A 57 -5.32 19.67 41.44
C SER A 57 -5.64 18.66 40.35
N LEU A 58 -6.67 17.84 40.56
CA LEU A 58 -7.08 16.80 39.61
C LEU A 58 -7.57 17.37 38.28
N VAL A 59 -8.24 18.52 38.30
CA VAL A 59 -8.76 19.18 37.10
C VAL A 59 -7.62 19.72 36.24
N VAL A 60 -6.67 20.40 36.88
CA VAL A 60 -5.48 20.93 36.21
C VAL A 60 -4.65 19.80 35.61
N MET A 61 -4.39 18.75 36.39
CA MET A 61 -3.65 17.56 35.96
C MET A 61 -4.33 16.82 34.80
N LEU A 62 -5.66 16.72 34.80
CA LEU A 62 -6.39 16.08 33.70
C LEU A 62 -6.25 16.87 32.40
N LEU A 63 -6.33 18.20 32.49
CA LEU A 63 -6.15 19.09 31.35
C LEU A 63 -4.72 18.99 30.81
N GLY A 64 -3.70 19.05 31.67
CA GLY A 64 -2.31 18.89 31.26
C GLY A 64 -1.98 17.52 30.71
N ALA A 65 -2.58 16.44 31.21
CA ALA A 65 -2.44 15.11 30.61
C ALA A 65 -2.96 15.06 29.16
N VAL A 66 -4.09 15.72 28.87
CA VAL A 66 -4.62 15.82 27.51
C VAL A 66 -3.71 16.67 26.62
N VAL A 67 -3.23 17.81 27.12
CA VAL A 67 -2.24 18.65 26.42
C VAL A 67 -0.96 17.87 26.16
N GLY A 68 -0.49 17.07 27.12
CA GLY A 68 0.67 16.19 27.03
C GLY A 68 0.51 15.12 25.96
N MET A 69 -0.64 14.44 25.95
CA MET A 69 -0.96 13.42 24.95
C MET A 69 -1.01 14.02 23.54
N MET A 70 -1.66 15.17 23.37
CA MET A 70 -1.75 15.85 22.09
C MET A 70 -0.41 16.45 21.66
N GLY A 71 0.34 17.05 22.57
CA GLY A 71 1.65 17.66 22.31
C GLY A 71 2.72 16.64 21.93
N ALA A 72 2.69 15.44 22.52
CA ALA A 72 3.56 14.33 22.13
C ALA A 72 3.37 13.95 20.65
N MET A 73 2.14 14.08 20.13
CA MET A 73 1.86 13.91 18.72
C MET A 73 2.11 15.19 17.92
N ALA A 74 1.73 16.38 18.39
CA ALA A 74 1.87 17.59 17.59
C ALA A 74 3.34 18.01 17.36
N LEU A 75 4.26 17.65 18.26
CA LEU A 75 5.65 18.15 18.28
C LEU A 75 6.70 17.10 17.83
N THR A 76 6.37 16.22 16.89
CA THR A 76 7.29 15.14 16.44
C THR A 76 8.36 15.56 15.43
N GLY A 77 8.35 16.81 14.95
CA GLY A 77 9.31 17.30 13.95
C GLY A 77 10.78 17.18 14.39
N SER A 78 11.70 17.24 13.44
CA SER A 78 13.15 17.32 13.68
C SER A 78 13.56 18.74 14.11
N GLN A 79 13.00 19.74 13.44
CA GLN A 79 13.32 21.15 13.59
C GLN A 79 12.69 21.78 14.84
N VAL A 80 13.44 22.69 15.47
CA VAL A 80 13.02 23.37 16.72
C VAL A 80 11.99 24.47 16.43
N TRP A 81 12.23 25.32 15.43
CA TRP A 81 11.36 26.46 15.14
C TRP A 81 9.92 26.09 14.77
N PRO A 82 9.66 25.08 13.91
CA PRO A 82 8.30 24.61 13.67
C PRO A 82 7.60 24.11 14.94
N LYS A 83 8.34 23.47 15.87
CA LYS A 83 7.78 23.07 17.17
C LYS A 83 7.39 24.26 18.03
N ILE A 84 8.26 25.27 18.14
CA ILE A 84 7.98 26.50 18.89
C ILE A 84 6.73 27.17 18.32
N ARG A 85 6.69 27.38 17.00
CA ARG A 85 5.52 27.96 16.32
C ARG A 85 4.26 27.16 16.55
N THR A 86 4.36 25.83 16.57
CA THR A 86 3.19 24.97 16.79
C THR A 86 2.71 25.00 18.25
N ALA A 87 3.65 24.90 19.20
CA ALA A 87 3.35 24.90 20.63
C ALA A 87 2.78 26.26 21.11
N ALA A 88 3.28 27.39 20.57
CA ALA A 88 2.86 28.73 20.97
C ALA A 88 1.33 28.96 20.84
N PHE A 89 0.67 28.25 19.92
CA PHE A 89 -0.78 28.35 19.74
C PHE A 89 -1.59 27.34 20.55
N PHE A 90 -0.98 26.43 21.34
CA PHE A 90 -1.75 25.48 22.16
C PHE A 90 -2.65 26.18 23.19
N PRO A 91 -2.17 27.15 23.99
CA PRO A 91 -3.04 27.86 24.94
C PRO A 91 -4.15 28.64 24.25
N VAL A 92 -3.83 29.25 23.10
CA VAL A 92 -4.82 29.99 22.30
C VAL A 92 -5.90 29.04 21.78
N ALA A 93 -5.51 27.90 21.19
CA ALA A 93 -6.45 26.94 20.65
C ALA A 93 -7.40 26.40 21.73
N ILE A 94 -6.87 26.01 22.89
CA ILE A 94 -7.69 25.53 24.01
C ILE A 94 -8.59 26.65 24.54
N GLY A 95 -8.05 27.85 24.74
CA GLY A 95 -8.79 29.01 25.21
C GLY A 95 -9.96 29.42 24.31
N VAL A 96 -9.79 29.37 22.99
CA VAL A 96 -10.86 29.59 21.99
C VAL A 96 -12.03 28.62 22.20
N GLY A 97 -11.76 27.40 22.67
CA GLY A 97 -12.79 26.44 23.07
C GLY A 97 -13.46 26.77 24.40
N MET A 98 -12.66 27.17 25.39
CA MET A 98 -13.11 27.41 26.77
C MET A 98 -14.09 28.59 26.87
N VAL A 99 -13.77 29.71 26.21
CA VAL A 99 -14.54 30.96 26.35
C VAL A 99 -16.01 30.80 25.93
N PRO A 100 -16.35 30.27 24.74
CA PRO A 100 -17.75 30.11 24.33
C PRO A 100 -18.55 29.14 25.23
N SER A 101 -17.88 28.12 25.78
CA SER A 101 -18.50 27.18 26.72
C SER A 101 -18.91 27.88 28.02
N MET A 102 -18.04 28.70 28.59
CA MET A 102 -18.33 29.47 29.82
C MET A 102 -19.43 30.51 29.63
N LEU A 103 -19.42 31.24 28.50
CA LEU A 103 -20.44 32.24 28.16
C LEU A 103 -21.83 31.64 27.96
N THR A 104 -21.91 30.34 27.63
CA THR A 104 -23.18 29.64 27.38
C THR A 104 -23.62 28.73 28.52
N SER A 105 -22.99 28.88 29.69
CA SER A 105 -23.34 28.17 30.92
C SER A 105 -24.81 28.32 31.31
N GLY A 106 -25.44 29.47 31.06
CA GLY A 106 -26.86 29.71 31.37
C GLY A 106 -27.90 29.10 30.41
N HIS A 107 -27.50 28.66 29.20
CA HIS A 107 -28.45 28.27 28.15
C HIS A 107 -28.12 26.89 27.56
N HIS A 108 -28.85 25.85 27.97
CA HIS A 108 -28.59 24.46 27.56
C HIS A 108 -28.59 24.26 26.03
N ALA A 109 -29.62 24.76 25.34
CA ALA A 109 -29.74 24.61 23.88
C ALA A 109 -28.60 25.32 23.12
N LEU A 110 -28.21 26.51 23.57
CA LEU A 110 -27.11 27.27 22.98
C LEU A 110 -25.77 26.54 23.17
N ARG A 111 -25.57 25.92 24.35
CA ARG A 111 -24.38 25.12 24.64
C ARG A 111 -24.26 23.92 23.70
N LEU A 112 -25.32 23.15 23.51
CA LEU A 112 -25.31 22.02 22.56
C LEU A 112 -25.07 22.47 21.12
N THR A 113 -25.66 23.59 20.72
CA THR A 113 -25.49 24.15 19.38
C THR A 113 -24.04 24.59 19.13
N LEU A 114 -23.44 25.29 20.09
CA LEU A 114 -22.03 25.68 20.00
C LEU A 114 -21.08 24.50 20.10
N PHE A 115 -21.40 23.47 20.88
CA PHE A 115 -20.62 22.24 20.93
C PHE A 115 -20.52 21.60 19.53
N VAL A 116 -21.66 21.45 18.84
CA VAL A 116 -21.72 20.92 17.47
C VAL A 116 -21.04 21.87 16.45
N ALA A 117 -21.19 23.19 16.61
CA ALA A 117 -20.49 24.17 15.78
C ALA A 117 -18.96 24.10 15.97
N MET A 118 -18.49 23.85 17.20
CA MET A 118 -17.07 23.67 17.49
C MET A 118 -16.53 22.37 16.87
N MET A 119 -17.34 21.31 16.82
CA MET A 119 -16.99 20.09 16.07
C MET A 119 -16.79 20.39 14.57
N PHE A 120 -17.68 21.18 13.96
CA PHE A 120 -17.51 21.62 12.56
C PHE A 120 -16.19 22.38 12.38
N ALA A 121 -15.97 23.42 13.20
CA ALA A 121 -14.79 24.27 13.12
C ALA A 121 -13.50 23.45 13.30
N ALA A 122 -13.47 22.54 14.28
CA ALA A 122 -12.34 21.67 14.56
C ALA A 122 -11.92 20.77 13.39
N VAL A 123 -12.89 20.32 12.58
CA VAL A 123 -12.60 19.53 11.38
C VAL A 123 -12.28 20.42 10.19
N PHE A 124 -13.01 21.52 10.05
CA PHE A 124 -12.86 22.44 8.92
C PHE A 124 -11.47 23.08 8.83
N VAL A 125 -10.85 23.41 9.96
CA VAL A 125 -9.50 24.00 9.99
C VAL A 125 -8.41 23.01 9.57
N ARG A 126 -8.67 21.69 9.56
CA ARG A 126 -7.67 20.65 9.18
C ARG A 126 -7.09 20.85 7.79
N ARG A 127 -7.82 21.53 6.88
CA ARG A 127 -7.35 21.85 5.52
C ARG A 127 -6.11 22.75 5.47
N PHE A 128 -5.81 23.48 6.54
CA PHE A 128 -4.62 24.33 6.63
C PHE A 128 -3.37 23.56 7.11
N GLY A 129 -3.45 22.24 7.27
CA GLY A 129 -2.31 21.37 7.54
C GLY A 129 -2.36 20.72 8.93
N MET A 130 -1.30 19.95 9.23
CA MET A 130 -1.23 19.10 10.42
C MET A 130 -1.28 19.88 11.75
N ALA A 131 -0.72 21.10 11.82
CA ALA A 131 -0.81 21.90 13.04
C ALA A 131 -2.27 22.27 13.36
N PHE A 132 -3.04 22.67 12.34
CA PHE A 132 -4.46 23.01 12.49
C PHE A 132 -5.33 21.80 12.84
N PHE A 133 -4.91 20.58 12.46
CA PHE A 133 -5.56 19.38 12.97
C PHE A 133 -5.52 19.31 14.50
N PHE A 134 -4.37 19.60 15.10
CA PHE A 134 -4.24 19.61 16.57
C PHE A 134 -4.93 20.83 17.19
N TYR A 135 -4.83 22.02 16.59
CA TYR A 135 -5.53 23.21 17.12
C TYR A 135 -7.04 23.05 17.12
N GLY A 136 -7.62 22.51 16.03
CA GLY A 136 -9.04 22.23 15.98
C GLY A 136 -9.46 21.24 17.05
N PHE A 137 -8.70 20.15 17.23
CA PHE A 137 -8.96 19.17 18.27
C PHE A 137 -8.85 19.76 19.69
N MET A 138 -7.82 20.59 19.93
CA MET A 138 -7.59 21.28 21.20
C MET A 138 -8.69 22.29 21.53
N ALA A 139 -9.18 23.05 20.55
CA ALA A 139 -10.32 23.96 20.73
C ALA A 139 -11.59 23.20 21.10
N TRP A 140 -11.90 22.12 20.39
CA TRP A 140 -13.05 21.29 20.76
C TRP A 140 -12.89 20.64 22.14
N MET A 141 -11.68 20.19 22.50
CA MET A 141 -11.41 19.69 23.85
C MET A 141 -11.52 20.76 24.94
N GLY A 142 -11.05 21.99 24.70
CA GLY A 142 -11.21 23.10 25.64
C GLY A 142 -12.69 23.41 25.92
N TYR A 143 -13.53 23.39 24.89
CA TYR A 143 -14.98 23.51 25.03
C TYR A 143 -15.56 22.35 25.85
N PHE A 144 -15.19 21.11 25.50
CA PHE A 144 -15.65 19.92 26.19
C PHE A 144 -15.30 19.94 27.68
N PHE A 145 -14.03 20.20 28.03
CA PHE A 145 -13.57 20.18 29.42
C PHE A 145 -14.26 21.22 30.28
N THR A 146 -14.40 22.44 29.78
CA THR A 146 -15.09 23.50 30.54
C THR A 146 -16.57 23.22 30.73
N THR A 147 -17.24 22.64 29.73
CA THR A 147 -18.63 22.20 29.86
C THR A 147 -18.76 21.02 30.84
N PHE A 148 -17.84 20.05 30.77
CA PHE A 148 -17.84 18.86 31.63
C PHE A 148 -17.54 19.18 33.09
N LEU A 149 -16.57 20.08 33.32
CA LEU A 149 -16.15 20.50 34.66
C LEU A 149 -17.10 21.53 35.28
N GLY A 150 -17.96 22.17 34.47
CA GLY A 150 -18.75 23.31 34.91
C GLY A 150 -17.88 24.50 35.29
N ALA A 151 -16.78 24.72 34.55
CA ALA A 151 -15.78 25.73 34.88
C ALA A 151 -16.37 27.15 34.84
N THR A 152 -16.07 27.95 35.86
CA THR A 152 -16.50 29.36 35.94
C THR A 152 -15.51 30.29 35.24
N PRO A 153 -15.92 31.50 34.83
CA PRO A 153 -15.01 32.49 34.24
C PRO A 153 -13.80 32.81 35.12
N ASP A 154 -13.96 32.75 36.45
CA ASP A 154 -12.88 33.01 37.42
C ASP A 154 -11.78 31.96 37.39
N GLN A 155 -12.09 30.73 36.94
CA GLN A 155 -11.12 29.64 36.80
C GLN A 155 -10.34 29.70 35.48
N LEU A 156 -10.78 30.52 34.51
CA LEU A 156 -10.15 30.62 33.20
C LEU A 156 -8.65 30.98 33.26
N PRO A 157 -8.20 31.96 34.06
CA PRO A 157 -6.77 32.29 34.16
C PRO A 157 -5.93 31.11 34.65
N THR A 158 -6.42 30.38 35.67
CA THR A 158 -5.71 29.21 36.23
C THR A 158 -5.63 28.07 35.22
N LEU A 159 -6.71 27.81 34.49
CA LEU A 159 -6.74 26.77 33.44
C LEU A 159 -5.85 27.14 32.24
N LEU A 160 -5.80 28.41 31.85
CA LEU A 160 -4.89 28.85 30.78
C LEU A 160 -3.42 28.84 31.23
N LEU A 161 -3.17 29.19 32.50
CA LEU A 161 -1.84 29.09 33.10
C LEU A 161 -1.36 27.64 33.10
N SER A 162 -2.19 26.67 33.50
CA SER A 162 -1.79 25.27 33.47
C SER A 162 -1.48 24.78 32.06
N VAL A 163 -2.32 25.13 31.09
CA VAL A 163 -2.08 24.80 29.67
C VAL A 163 -0.77 25.43 29.18
N ALA A 164 -0.47 26.66 29.57
CA ALA A 164 0.79 27.32 29.23
C ALA A 164 1.99 26.60 29.85
N VAL A 165 1.92 26.23 31.13
CA VAL A 165 2.96 25.45 31.81
C VAL A 165 3.16 24.10 31.13
N ALA A 166 2.09 23.33 30.89
CA ALA A 166 2.16 22.06 30.18
C ALA A 166 2.78 22.25 28.78
N THR A 167 2.41 23.31 28.05
CA THR A 167 2.97 23.63 26.73
C THR A 167 4.48 23.89 26.80
N VAL A 168 4.94 24.68 27.77
CA VAL A 168 6.37 24.94 27.98
C VAL A 168 7.11 23.66 28.34
N THR A 169 6.58 22.86 29.27
CA THR A 169 7.14 21.55 29.64
C THR A 169 7.29 20.65 28.41
N LEU A 170 6.26 20.56 27.57
CA LEU A 170 6.29 19.75 26.35
C LEU A 170 7.27 20.29 25.32
N LEU A 171 7.38 21.60 25.17
CA LEU A 171 8.34 22.22 24.27
C LEU A 171 9.77 21.91 24.70
N VAL A 172 10.09 22.08 25.98
CA VAL A 172 11.39 21.72 26.57
C VAL A 172 11.66 20.23 26.36
N LEU A 173 10.70 19.37 26.70
CA LEU A 173 10.85 17.92 26.56
C LEU A 173 11.05 17.51 25.09
N SER A 174 10.32 18.13 24.15
CA SER A 174 10.38 17.83 22.71
C SER A 174 11.66 18.30 22.02
N THR A 175 12.35 19.30 22.59
CA THR A 175 13.60 19.86 22.05
C THR A 175 14.84 19.27 22.73
N THR A 176 14.70 18.70 23.93
CA THR A 176 15.78 18.08 24.70
C THR A 176 15.72 16.55 24.67
N VAL A 177 14.91 15.93 25.54
CA VAL A 177 14.86 14.48 25.78
C VAL A 177 14.24 13.72 24.61
N LEU A 178 13.15 14.24 24.04
CA LEU A 178 12.39 13.61 22.95
C LEU A 178 12.83 14.10 21.57
N ARG A 179 14.03 14.70 21.46
CA ARG A 179 14.53 15.21 20.18
C ARG A 179 14.77 14.07 19.19
N VAL A 180 14.11 14.15 18.04
CA VAL A 180 14.27 13.19 16.95
C VAL A 180 15.61 13.42 16.26
N HIS A 181 16.50 12.43 16.34
CA HIS A 181 17.76 12.44 15.62
C HIS A 181 17.57 11.76 14.26
N VAL A 182 17.48 12.56 13.20
CA VAL A 182 17.12 12.08 11.84
C VAL A 182 18.10 11.03 11.34
N GLY A 183 19.42 11.28 11.40
CA GLY A 183 20.43 10.30 10.96
C GLY A 183 20.46 8.98 11.76
N ARG A 184 20.09 8.98 13.06
CA ARG A 184 19.91 7.73 13.83
C ARG A 184 18.65 6.99 13.38
N THR A 185 17.58 7.74 13.11
CA THR A 185 16.31 7.17 12.65
C THR A 185 16.48 6.55 11.28
N LEU A 186 17.12 7.24 10.33
CA LEU A 186 17.43 6.71 8.99
C LEU A 186 18.25 5.41 9.06
N ARG A 187 19.33 5.37 9.85
CA ARG A 187 20.14 4.15 10.05
C ARG A 187 19.31 2.99 10.61
N ARG A 188 18.41 3.25 11.56
CA ARG A 188 17.48 2.25 12.10
C ARG A 188 16.46 1.79 11.05
N THR A 189 15.96 2.68 10.22
CA THR A 189 15.04 2.33 9.12
C THR A 189 15.74 1.49 8.04
N LEU A 190 16.97 1.82 7.69
CA LEU A 190 17.82 0.99 6.81
C LEU A 190 18.09 -0.39 7.41
N SER A 191 18.39 -0.46 8.71
CA SER A 191 18.55 -1.74 9.42
C SER A 191 17.26 -2.58 9.38
N ALA A 192 16.09 -1.93 9.54
CA ALA A 192 14.80 -2.60 9.40
C ALA A 192 14.53 -3.09 7.97
N PHE A 193 14.91 -2.32 6.94
CA PHE A 193 14.86 -2.77 5.55
C PHE A 193 15.71 -4.04 5.35
N ARG A 194 16.97 -4.05 5.82
CA ARG A 194 17.84 -5.24 5.75
C ARG A 194 17.24 -6.45 6.46
N SER A 195 16.72 -6.25 7.67
CA SER A 195 16.06 -7.32 8.45
C SER A 195 14.82 -7.87 7.74
N ARG A 196 14.03 -6.99 7.10
CA ARG A 196 12.88 -7.41 6.27
C ARG A 196 13.32 -8.19 5.03
N GLY A 197 14.42 -7.81 4.39
CA GLY A 197 15.00 -8.55 3.26
C GLY A 197 15.45 -9.97 3.67
N ARG A 198 16.10 -10.10 4.81
CA ARG A 198 16.44 -11.41 5.40
C ARG A 198 15.22 -12.24 5.74
N ALA A 199 14.12 -11.62 6.18
CA ALA A 199 12.87 -12.33 6.44
C ALA A 199 12.19 -12.86 5.16
N VAL A 200 12.39 -12.21 4.01
CA VAL A 200 11.99 -12.73 2.69
C VAL A 200 12.81 -13.98 2.37
N ALA A 201 14.15 -13.89 2.48
CA ALA A 201 15.04 -15.03 2.26
C ALA A 201 14.72 -16.22 3.19
N ALA A 202 14.46 -15.96 4.47
CA ALA A 202 14.06 -16.99 5.44
C ALA A 202 12.78 -17.72 5.00
N THR A 203 11.76 -16.97 4.58
CA THR A 203 10.48 -17.55 4.15
C THR A 203 10.65 -18.32 2.83
N GLY A 204 11.48 -17.83 1.91
CA GLY A 204 11.84 -18.56 0.68
C GLY A 204 12.57 -19.87 0.97
N ALA A 205 13.53 -19.87 1.90
CA ALA A 205 14.22 -21.08 2.34
C ALA A 205 13.28 -22.11 2.98
N ASP A 206 12.27 -21.64 3.74
CA ASP A 206 11.26 -22.52 4.34
C ASP A 206 10.33 -23.13 3.27
N ILE A 207 9.97 -22.37 2.22
CA ILE A 207 9.20 -22.86 1.07
C ILE A 207 10.00 -23.93 0.31
N LEU A 208 11.26 -23.67 -0.01
CA LEU A 208 12.11 -24.62 -0.72
C LEU A 208 12.43 -25.86 0.11
N ALA A 209 12.41 -25.77 1.44
CA ALA A 209 12.64 -26.93 2.31
C ALA A 209 11.39 -27.81 2.49
N ALA A 210 10.19 -27.27 2.28
CA ALA A 210 8.95 -28.03 2.39
C ALA A 210 8.77 -29.00 1.21
N GLU A 211 8.24 -30.19 1.47
CA GLU A 211 7.81 -31.13 0.43
C GLU A 211 6.58 -30.58 -0.31
N GLU A 212 5.59 -30.08 0.44
CA GLU A 212 4.40 -29.43 -0.10
C GLU A 212 4.24 -28.01 0.48
N PRO A 213 4.60 -26.96 -0.27
CA PRO A 213 4.52 -25.60 0.23
C PRO A 213 3.07 -25.13 0.35
N THR A 214 2.63 -24.86 1.59
CA THR A 214 1.26 -24.42 1.85
C THR A 214 0.98 -23.01 1.30
N GLN A 215 -0.27 -22.74 0.92
CA GLN A 215 -0.72 -21.39 0.52
C GLN A 215 -0.48 -20.32 1.60
N ARG A 216 -0.39 -20.71 2.88
CA ARG A 216 -0.05 -19.79 3.98
C ARG A 216 1.39 -19.29 3.88
N MET A 217 2.32 -20.13 3.41
CA MET A 217 3.73 -19.77 3.22
C MET A 217 3.89 -18.77 2.08
N TRP A 218 3.21 -18.98 0.96
CA TRP A 218 3.16 -18.03 -0.15
C TRP A 218 2.56 -16.67 0.25
N ARG A 219 1.44 -16.68 0.98
CA ARG A 219 0.85 -15.46 1.56
C ARG A 219 1.82 -14.74 2.50
N ARG A 220 2.59 -15.49 3.29
CA ARG A 220 3.62 -14.94 4.18
C ARG A 220 4.76 -14.32 3.38
N LEU A 221 5.25 -14.97 2.32
CA LEU A 221 6.30 -14.43 1.44
C LEU A 221 5.87 -13.10 0.82
N HIS A 222 4.67 -13.06 0.22
CA HIS A 222 4.11 -11.84 -0.35
C HIS A 222 3.95 -10.72 0.71
N GLY A 223 3.43 -11.06 1.90
CA GLY A 223 3.34 -10.12 3.01
C GLY A 223 4.69 -9.59 3.50
N ARG A 224 5.79 -10.34 3.33
CA ARG A 224 7.16 -9.86 3.62
C ARG A 224 7.67 -8.91 2.56
N GLN A 225 7.38 -9.14 1.28
CA GLN A 225 7.72 -8.22 0.18
C GLN A 225 7.00 -6.88 0.34
N VAL A 226 5.70 -6.88 0.65
CA VAL A 226 4.94 -5.64 0.91
C VAL A 226 5.58 -4.83 2.04
N ARG A 227 5.92 -5.49 3.17
CA ARG A 227 6.62 -4.83 4.28
C ARG A 227 7.99 -4.32 3.87
N LEU A 228 8.73 -5.02 3.01
CA LEU A 228 10.01 -4.54 2.52
C LEU A 228 9.85 -3.22 1.74
N ALA A 229 8.87 -3.16 0.84
CA ALA A 229 8.56 -1.96 0.05
C ALA A 229 8.15 -0.78 0.95
N GLU A 230 7.32 -1.02 1.98
CA GLU A 230 7.00 0.01 2.97
C GLU A 230 8.24 0.57 3.69
N ALA A 231 9.21 -0.30 4.02
CA ALA A 231 10.45 0.14 4.65
C ALA A 231 11.32 0.97 3.69
N ALA A 232 11.34 0.62 2.40
CA ALA A 232 12.02 1.41 1.39
C ALA A 232 11.38 2.81 1.25
N LEU A 233 10.05 2.91 1.20
CA LEU A 233 9.34 4.18 1.20
C LEU A 233 9.56 5.00 2.48
N MET A 234 9.70 4.34 3.64
CA MET A 234 10.08 5.06 4.86
C MET A 234 11.49 5.65 4.79
N VAL A 235 12.46 4.91 4.22
CA VAL A 235 13.82 5.44 3.98
C VAL A 235 13.75 6.65 3.03
N GLU A 236 13.01 6.52 1.93
CA GLU A 236 12.78 7.59 0.94
C GLU A 236 12.21 8.86 1.58
N GLY A 237 11.21 8.73 2.46
CA GLY A 237 10.63 9.88 3.14
C GLY A 237 11.55 10.51 4.19
N TRP A 238 12.44 9.74 4.82
CA TRP A 238 13.47 10.30 5.70
C TRP A 238 14.59 11.00 4.93
N LEU A 239 14.90 10.57 3.70
CA LEU A 239 15.90 11.20 2.83
C LEU A 239 15.51 12.63 2.42
N GLY A 240 14.22 12.96 2.41
CA GLY A 240 13.71 14.30 2.15
C GLY A 240 13.99 15.32 3.26
N GLU A 241 14.42 14.89 4.45
CA GLU A 241 14.75 15.79 5.55
C GLU A 241 16.20 16.29 5.42
N GLN A 242 16.41 17.61 5.50
CA GLN A 242 17.67 18.31 5.22
C GLN A 242 18.88 17.86 6.08
N GLU A 243 18.64 17.23 7.24
CA GLU A 243 19.68 16.71 8.16
C GLU A 243 19.89 15.18 8.07
N SER A 244 19.26 14.51 7.10
CA SER A 244 19.16 13.04 7.08
C SER A 244 20.34 12.32 6.44
N THR A 245 21.02 12.93 5.47
CA THR A 245 22.03 12.27 4.65
C THR A 245 23.25 11.89 5.49
N PRO A 246 23.66 10.60 5.47
CA PRO A 246 24.92 10.19 6.09
C PRO A 246 26.09 10.98 5.51
N ARG A 247 27.09 11.28 6.34
CA ARG A 247 28.32 11.94 5.88
C ARG A 247 28.91 11.09 4.74
N GLY A 248 29.26 11.70 3.61
CA GLY A 248 29.76 10.96 2.45
C GLY A 248 28.73 10.54 1.40
N ARG A 249 27.42 10.73 1.59
CA ARG A 249 26.42 10.25 0.62
C ARG A 249 25.42 11.32 0.17
N SER A 250 25.13 11.35 -1.13
CA SER A 250 23.96 12.07 -1.64
C SER A 250 22.67 11.27 -1.42
N ALA A 251 21.55 11.95 -1.21
CA ALA A 251 20.24 11.31 -1.06
C ALA A 251 19.86 10.51 -2.32
N ALA A 252 20.16 11.04 -3.51
CA ALA A 252 19.98 10.36 -4.78
C ALA A 252 20.85 9.08 -4.89
N GLY A 253 22.09 9.11 -4.40
CA GLY A 253 22.96 7.93 -4.32
C GLY A 253 22.36 6.84 -3.44
N LEU A 254 21.85 7.18 -2.26
CA LEU A 254 21.20 6.21 -1.38
C LEU A 254 19.89 5.66 -1.97
N ARG A 255 19.09 6.49 -2.65
CA ARG A 255 17.89 6.05 -3.38
C ARG A 255 18.25 4.97 -4.41
N ARG A 256 19.30 5.19 -5.21
CA ARG A 256 19.79 4.24 -6.21
C ARG A 256 20.16 2.90 -5.60
N GLN A 257 21.03 2.91 -4.58
CA GLN A 257 21.43 1.71 -3.85
C GLN A 257 20.23 0.98 -3.20
N LEU A 258 19.24 1.73 -2.70
CA LEU A 258 18.04 1.16 -2.12
C LEU A 258 17.13 0.49 -3.17
N ILE A 259 17.05 1.05 -4.38
CA ILE A 259 16.34 0.42 -5.51
C ILE A 259 17.04 -0.90 -5.85
N ASP A 260 18.36 -0.89 -5.97
CA ASP A 260 19.14 -2.08 -6.33
C ASP A 260 19.01 -3.17 -5.26
N ALA A 261 19.08 -2.79 -3.98
CA ALA A 261 18.88 -3.72 -2.88
C ALA A 261 17.46 -4.31 -2.86
N GLN A 262 16.45 -3.52 -3.23
CA GLN A 262 15.07 -4.01 -3.31
C GLN A 262 14.88 -4.96 -4.50
N LEU A 263 15.43 -4.64 -5.66
CA LEU A 263 15.43 -5.51 -6.84
C LEU A 263 16.15 -6.83 -6.56
N ALA A 264 17.27 -6.81 -5.84
CA ALA A 264 17.97 -8.01 -5.41
C ALA A 264 17.08 -8.89 -4.50
N VAL A 265 16.41 -8.33 -3.50
CA VAL A 265 15.49 -9.13 -2.65
C VAL A 265 14.28 -9.65 -3.44
N GLU A 266 13.76 -8.88 -4.39
CA GLU A 266 12.69 -9.34 -5.28
C GLU A 266 13.16 -10.47 -6.19
N GLY A 267 14.39 -10.41 -6.70
CA GLY A 267 15.01 -11.50 -7.45
C GLY A 267 15.17 -12.78 -6.62
N VAL A 268 15.55 -12.66 -5.34
CA VAL A 268 15.56 -13.80 -4.40
C VAL A 268 14.15 -14.40 -4.27
N ALA A 269 13.13 -13.57 -4.09
CA ALA A 269 11.75 -14.03 -3.92
C ALA A 269 11.16 -14.63 -5.21
N ALA A 270 11.41 -14.02 -6.36
CA ALA A 270 10.95 -14.48 -7.67
C ALA A 270 11.54 -15.85 -8.04
N SER A 271 12.76 -16.12 -7.59
CA SER A 271 13.42 -17.41 -7.82
C SER A 271 12.79 -18.56 -7.02
N VAL A 272 11.99 -18.29 -5.97
CA VAL A 272 11.42 -19.34 -5.10
C VAL A 272 10.48 -20.26 -5.89
N SER A 273 9.56 -19.71 -6.69
CA SER A 273 8.53 -20.50 -7.39
C SER A 273 9.13 -21.50 -8.40
N PRO A 274 9.99 -21.07 -9.35
CA PRO A 274 10.63 -22.02 -10.26
C PRO A 274 11.43 -23.10 -9.52
N LEU A 275 12.16 -22.71 -8.46
CA LEU A 275 13.02 -23.61 -7.70
C LEU A 275 12.26 -24.64 -6.85
N THR A 276 10.95 -24.48 -6.64
CA THR A 276 10.14 -25.54 -5.98
C THR A 276 10.02 -26.79 -6.84
N ARG A 277 10.09 -26.66 -8.16
CA ARG A 277 10.02 -27.76 -9.13
C ARG A 277 11.38 -28.40 -9.42
N ALA A 278 12.44 -27.87 -8.81
CA ALA A 278 13.80 -28.31 -9.06
C ALA A 278 14.13 -29.68 -8.42
N PRO A 279 15.14 -30.40 -8.94
CA PRO A 279 15.69 -31.59 -8.28
C PRO A 279 16.08 -31.31 -6.82
N ALA A 280 15.93 -32.33 -5.95
CA ALA A 280 16.11 -32.19 -4.51
C ALA A 280 17.48 -31.60 -4.12
N GLU A 281 18.55 -31.96 -4.82
CA GLU A 281 19.90 -31.44 -4.58
C GLU A 281 20.00 -29.94 -4.86
N LEU A 282 19.50 -29.48 -6.01
CA LEU A 282 19.50 -28.07 -6.41
C LEU A 282 18.61 -27.25 -5.47
N ARG A 283 17.42 -27.77 -5.16
CA ARG A 283 16.51 -27.17 -4.18
C ARG A 283 17.15 -27.04 -2.80
N ALA A 284 17.91 -28.05 -2.36
CA ALA A 284 18.63 -28.00 -1.08
C ALA A 284 19.73 -26.93 -1.07
N VAL A 285 20.52 -26.81 -2.15
CA VAL A 285 21.55 -25.77 -2.27
C VAL A 285 20.91 -24.37 -2.29
N ALA A 286 19.84 -24.18 -3.05
CA ALA A 286 19.09 -22.93 -3.08
C ALA A 286 18.53 -22.55 -1.69
N ALA A 287 17.95 -23.51 -0.97
CA ALA A 287 17.47 -23.31 0.39
C ALA A 287 18.61 -22.95 1.36
N ARG A 288 19.79 -23.59 1.23
CA ARG A 288 20.99 -23.23 2.01
C ARG A 288 21.45 -21.80 1.73
N THR A 289 21.49 -21.40 0.46
CA THR A 289 21.86 -20.03 0.04
C THR A 289 20.94 -18.99 0.67
N MET A 290 19.62 -19.19 0.58
CA MET A 290 18.64 -18.29 1.19
C MET A 290 18.70 -18.30 2.73
N ARG A 291 18.98 -19.45 3.34
CA ARG A 291 19.11 -19.57 4.80
C ARG A 291 20.37 -18.87 5.32
N ALA A 292 21.50 -18.98 4.63
CA ALA A 292 22.72 -18.25 4.95
C ALA A 292 22.53 -16.73 4.84
N LEU A 293 21.80 -16.28 3.81
CA LEU A 293 21.41 -14.87 3.70
C LEU A 293 20.51 -14.44 4.87
N ALA A 294 19.53 -15.26 5.25
CA ALA A 294 18.61 -14.98 6.35
C ALA A 294 19.32 -14.84 7.72
N THR A 295 20.38 -15.62 7.96
CA THR A 295 21.18 -15.58 9.19
C THR A 295 22.25 -14.49 9.18
N SER A 296 22.32 -13.66 8.12
CA SER A 296 23.37 -12.65 7.91
C SER A 296 24.78 -13.22 7.79
N ASP A 297 24.92 -14.50 7.42
CA ASP A 297 26.22 -15.09 7.09
C ASP A 297 26.55 -14.79 5.63
N HIS A 298 27.04 -13.56 5.41
CA HIS A 298 27.31 -13.03 4.07
C HIS A 298 28.33 -13.88 3.30
N GLU A 299 29.31 -14.47 3.98
CA GLU A 299 30.31 -15.30 3.31
C GLU A 299 29.75 -16.65 2.92
N ALA A 300 29.00 -17.31 3.81
CA ALA A 300 28.33 -18.56 3.47
C ALA A 300 27.29 -18.37 2.36
N ALA A 301 26.55 -17.27 2.39
CA ALA A 301 25.58 -16.94 1.34
C ALA A 301 26.25 -16.78 -0.03
N VAL A 302 27.37 -16.05 -0.10
CA VAL A 302 28.11 -15.87 -1.35
C VAL A 302 28.77 -17.18 -1.81
N ARG A 303 29.32 -17.99 -0.90
CA ARG A 303 29.87 -19.31 -1.24
C ARG A 303 28.79 -20.23 -1.83
N ALA A 304 27.65 -20.36 -1.14
CA ALA A 304 26.54 -21.18 -1.59
C ALA A 304 25.92 -20.66 -2.90
N ALA A 305 25.89 -19.34 -3.13
CA ALA A 305 25.46 -18.77 -4.39
C ALA A 305 26.41 -19.13 -5.55
N ARG A 306 27.73 -19.17 -5.32
CA ARG A 306 28.70 -19.62 -6.34
C ARG A 306 28.57 -21.12 -6.64
N GLU A 307 28.40 -21.94 -5.60
CA GLU A 307 28.11 -23.37 -5.74
C GLU A 307 26.84 -23.58 -6.57
N LEU A 308 25.75 -22.90 -6.22
CA LEU A 308 24.48 -22.97 -6.95
C LEU A 308 24.64 -22.59 -8.42
N ARG A 309 25.41 -21.54 -8.72
CA ARG A 309 25.69 -21.09 -10.10
C ARG A 309 26.53 -22.09 -10.91
N SER A 310 27.32 -22.94 -10.24
CA SER A 310 28.12 -23.97 -10.90
C SER A 310 27.32 -25.23 -11.27
N MET A 311 26.12 -25.39 -10.68
CA MET A 311 25.23 -26.50 -11.01
C MET A 311 24.59 -26.26 -12.38
N SER A 312 24.67 -27.26 -13.25
CA SER A 312 24.03 -27.23 -14.58
C SER A 312 22.70 -27.97 -14.54
N THR A 313 21.69 -27.44 -15.24
CA THR A 313 20.39 -28.10 -15.42
C THR A 313 19.98 -27.98 -16.88
N PRO A 314 19.43 -29.05 -17.49
CA PRO A 314 18.96 -29.02 -18.88
C PRO A 314 17.72 -28.11 -19.05
N ASP A 315 17.00 -27.82 -17.97
CA ASP A 315 15.87 -26.90 -17.97
C ASP A 315 16.35 -25.43 -17.99
N GLU A 316 16.03 -24.71 -19.06
CA GLU A 316 16.46 -23.32 -19.27
C GLU A 316 15.78 -22.34 -18.31
N ALA A 317 14.50 -22.56 -17.98
CA ALA A 317 13.76 -21.75 -17.02
C ALA A 317 14.36 -21.91 -15.62
N LEU A 318 14.65 -23.15 -15.23
CA LEU A 318 15.32 -23.45 -13.96
C LEU A 318 16.75 -22.88 -13.91
N SER A 319 17.47 -22.94 -15.03
CA SER A 319 18.79 -22.31 -15.17
C SER A 319 18.71 -20.79 -14.98
N GLY A 320 17.67 -20.14 -15.52
CA GLY A 320 17.38 -18.73 -15.31
C GLY A 320 17.16 -18.40 -13.83
N ALA A 321 16.33 -19.17 -13.14
CA ALA A 321 16.05 -18.99 -11.71
C ALA A 321 17.29 -19.18 -10.82
N VAL A 322 18.16 -20.15 -11.16
CA VAL A 322 19.45 -20.37 -10.50
C VAL A 322 20.36 -19.15 -10.65
N ARG A 323 20.54 -18.65 -11.88
CA ARG A 323 21.36 -17.46 -12.15
C ARG A 323 20.81 -16.24 -11.42
N GLN A 324 19.48 -16.05 -11.46
CA GLN A 324 18.81 -14.93 -10.79
C GLN A 324 19.02 -14.98 -9.28
N LEU A 325 18.82 -16.13 -8.64
CA LEU A 325 19.03 -16.27 -7.19
C LEU A 325 20.48 -15.98 -6.81
N ALA A 326 21.44 -16.57 -7.55
CA ALA A 326 22.85 -16.39 -7.26
C ALA A 326 23.30 -14.92 -7.40
N ALA A 327 22.90 -14.24 -8.49
CA ALA A 327 23.19 -12.83 -8.72
C ALA A 327 22.54 -11.95 -7.65
N SER A 328 21.25 -12.15 -7.40
CA SER A 328 20.48 -11.39 -6.41
C SER A 328 21.06 -11.48 -4.99
N VAL A 329 21.53 -12.66 -4.58
CA VAL A 329 22.18 -12.84 -3.27
C VAL A 329 23.52 -12.09 -3.22
N GLN A 330 24.33 -12.18 -4.29
CA GLN A 330 25.62 -11.49 -4.36
C GLN A 330 25.44 -9.97 -4.35
N ASP A 331 24.53 -9.44 -5.15
CA ASP A 331 24.23 -8.01 -5.23
C ASP A 331 23.73 -7.46 -3.90
N PHE A 332 22.79 -8.15 -3.26
CA PHE A 332 22.29 -7.72 -1.96
C PHE A 332 23.40 -7.72 -0.90
N VAL A 333 24.25 -8.75 -0.86
CA VAL A 333 25.37 -8.81 0.09
C VAL A 333 26.40 -7.70 -0.18
N ALA A 334 26.71 -7.42 -1.46
CA ALA A 334 27.63 -6.36 -1.85
C ALA A 334 27.11 -4.98 -1.41
N ILE A 335 25.84 -4.67 -1.68
CA ILE A 335 25.21 -3.40 -1.29
C ILE A 335 25.16 -3.25 0.23
N VAL A 336 24.80 -4.31 0.96
CA VAL A 336 24.73 -4.26 2.42
C VAL A 336 26.10 -4.04 3.06
N ARG A 337 27.18 -4.62 2.49
CA ARG A 337 28.57 -4.37 2.92
C ARG A 337 29.02 -2.94 2.64
N ASP A 338 28.68 -2.40 1.47
CA ASP A 338 28.95 -0.99 1.16
C ASP A 338 28.28 -0.06 2.18
N TRP A 339 27.06 -0.39 2.59
CA TRP A 339 26.36 0.36 3.63
C TRP A 339 26.94 0.22 5.05
N THR A 340 27.87 -0.69 5.30
CA THR A 340 28.58 -0.82 6.60
C THR A 340 29.99 -0.25 6.56
N ASP A 341 30.68 -0.32 5.42
CA ASP A 341 32.13 -0.10 5.35
C ASP A 341 32.52 1.37 5.08
N GLN A 342 31.64 2.19 4.50
CA GLN A 342 31.96 3.58 4.15
C GLN A 342 31.39 4.60 5.16
N ASP A 343 32.24 5.02 6.11
CA ASP A 343 32.10 6.24 6.93
C ASP A 343 33.18 7.28 6.51
N SER A 344 33.49 7.34 5.20
CA SER A 344 34.54 8.21 4.64
C SER A 344 34.08 9.67 4.60
N GLY A 345 34.80 10.52 5.34
CA GLY A 345 34.42 11.87 5.75
C GLY A 345 34.37 12.98 4.69
N GLN A 346 34.17 12.69 3.40
CA GLN A 346 33.99 13.73 2.38
C GLN A 346 32.54 14.22 2.38
N ARG A 347 32.28 15.52 2.53
CA ARG A 347 30.91 16.07 2.39
C ARG A 347 30.63 16.29 0.91
N HIS A 348 29.66 15.59 0.33
CA HIS A 348 29.04 16.02 -0.92
C HIS A 348 28.10 17.20 -0.64
N HIS A 349 28.11 18.21 -1.51
CA HIS A 349 27.15 19.32 -1.42
C HIS A 349 25.71 18.79 -1.47
N ALA A 350 24.82 19.42 -0.70
CA ALA A 350 23.42 19.04 -0.66
C ALA A 350 22.75 19.39 -2.00
N GLU A 351 22.66 18.42 -2.90
CA GLU A 351 21.76 18.49 -4.04
C GLU A 351 20.32 18.62 -3.54
N GLU A 352 19.52 19.46 -4.19
CA GLU A 352 18.09 19.56 -3.91
C GLU A 352 17.42 18.22 -4.24
N PHE A 353 16.97 17.52 -3.19
CA PHE A 353 16.38 16.20 -3.30
C PHE A 353 14.87 16.28 -3.07
N ALA A 354 14.09 16.02 -4.13
CA ALA A 354 12.66 15.84 -4.00
C ALA A 354 12.35 14.39 -3.57
N PRO A 355 11.88 14.13 -2.34
CA PRO A 355 11.47 12.79 -1.92
C PRO A 355 10.19 12.37 -2.64
N ALA A 356 10.07 11.09 -3.02
CA ALA A 356 8.81 10.61 -3.59
C ALA A 356 7.65 10.70 -2.59
N VAL A 357 7.92 10.40 -1.31
CA VAL A 357 6.92 10.35 -0.22
C VAL A 357 7.27 11.28 0.92
N THR A 358 6.26 11.98 1.46
CA THR A 358 6.40 12.78 2.69
C THR A 358 5.82 12.01 3.88
N LEU A 359 6.59 11.89 4.96
CA LEU A 359 6.18 11.14 6.14
C LEU A 359 5.21 11.95 7.01
N ALA A 360 4.12 11.32 7.43
CA ALA A 360 3.21 11.84 8.43
C ALA A 360 3.53 11.21 9.79
N MET A 361 3.99 12.00 10.75
CA MET A 361 4.37 11.52 12.09
C MET A 361 5.47 10.43 12.04
N GLY A 362 6.44 10.60 11.13
CA GLY A 362 7.53 9.64 10.88
C GLY A 362 7.09 8.30 10.27
N ASN A 363 5.85 8.20 9.77
CA ASN A 363 5.30 7.01 9.10
C ASN A 363 4.80 7.37 7.70
N LEU A 364 4.50 6.35 6.89
CA LEU A 364 3.84 6.53 5.60
C LEU A 364 2.44 7.17 5.77
N PRO A 365 2.01 8.00 4.82
CA PRO A 365 0.69 8.63 4.86
C PRO A 365 -0.44 7.59 4.81
N GLY A 366 -1.56 7.92 5.45
CA GLY A 366 -2.76 7.08 5.48
C GLY A 366 -3.66 7.28 4.25
N SER A 367 -4.79 6.56 4.22
CA SER A 367 -5.79 6.59 3.14
C SER A 367 -6.39 7.98 2.88
N ALA A 368 -6.37 8.87 3.87
CA ALA A 368 -6.83 10.25 3.75
C ALA A 368 -6.01 11.07 2.75
N ALA A 369 -4.72 10.80 2.59
CA ALA A 369 -3.87 11.52 1.63
C ALA A 369 -4.28 11.28 0.17
N VAL A 370 -4.95 10.16 -0.11
CA VAL A 370 -5.35 9.75 -1.47
C VAL A 370 -6.79 10.14 -1.77
N ALA A 371 -7.65 10.11 -0.75
CA ALA A 371 -9.07 10.42 -0.90
C ALA A 371 -9.38 11.92 -1.10
N GLY A 372 -8.41 12.80 -0.82
CA GLY A 372 -8.58 14.26 -0.95
C GLY A 372 -9.01 14.68 -2.36
N GLY A 373 -8.43 14.08 -3.39
CA GLY A 373 -8.71 14.39 -4.80
C GLY A 373 -9.92 13.67 -5.41
N VAL A 374 -10.62 12.82 -4.65
CA VAL A 374 -11.68 11.97 -5.20
C VAL A 374 -13.03 12.67 -5.10
N PRO A 375 -13.77 12.81 -6.21
CA PRO A 375 -15.12 13.39 -6.18
C PRO A 375 -16.09 12.44 -5.47
N ALA A 376 -16.99 13.00 -4.66
CA ALA A 376 -18.01 12.21 -3.96
C ALA A 376 -19.13 11.73 -4.92
N ARG A 377 -19.80 10.61 -4.58
CA ARG A 377 -20.93 10.09 -5.36
C ARG A 377 -22.13 11.06 -5.34
N GLY A 378 -22.92 11.05 -6.42
CA GLY A 378 -24.09 11.92 -6.58
C GLY A 378 -23.77 13.30 -7.20
N SER A 379 -22.58 13.44 -7.81
CA SER A 379 -22.03 14.71 -8.33
C SER A 379 -22.94 15.52 -9.26
N ARG A 380 -23.90 14.88 -9.92
CA ARG A 380 -24.82 15.55 -10.84
C ARG A 380 -25.93 16.34 -10.14
N TRP A 381 -26.29 16.01 -8.88
CA TRP A 381 -27.45 16.60 -8.20
C TRP A 381 -27.14 17.19 -6.82
N ASN A 382 -26.02 16.84 -6.19
CA ASN A 382 -25.69 17.32 -4.84
C ASN A 382 -24.55 18.37 -4.89
N PRO A 383 -24.79 19.65 -4.59
CA PRO A 383 -23.74 20.68 -4.59
C PRO A 383 -22.62 20.38 -3.57
N LEU A 384 -22.91 19.63 -2.51
CA LEU A 384 -21.92 19.26 -1.47
C LEU A 384 -20.84 18.30 -2.00
N SER A 385 -21.08 17.61 -3.11
CA SER A 385 -20.07 16.70 -3.68
C SER A 385 -18.89 17.44 -4.32
N ARG A 386 -19.06 18.73 -4.64
CA ARG A 386 -18.03 19.60 -5.21
C ARG A 386 -17.10 20.20 -4.15
N LEU A 387 -17.47 20.09 -2.87
CA LEU A 387 -16.67 20.60 -1.76
C LEU A 387 -15.44 19.72 -1.52
N ASP A 388 -14.36 20.33 -1.00
CA ASP A 388 -13.15 19.64 -0.58
C ASP A 388 -13.43 18.56 0.49
N LEU A 389 -12.58 17.53 0.56
CA LEU A 389 -12.72 16.42 1.49
C LEU A 389 -12.86 16.90 2.93
N ASN A 390 -12.05 17.87 3.37
CA ASN A 390 -12.09 18.38 4.74
C ASN A 390 -13.43 19.07 5.05
N THR A 391 -14.00 19.79 4.09
CA THR A 391 -15.30 20.45 4.26
C THR A 391 -16.43 19.43 4.29
N ARG A 392 -16.39 18.40 3.44
CA ARG A 392 -17.36 17.29 3.49
C ARG A 392 -17.29 16.54 4.81
N GLN A 393 -16.08 16.23 5.28
CA GLN A 393 -15.85 15.60 6.57
C GLN A 393 -16.34 16.48 7.73
N ALA A 394 -16.15 17.80 7.66
CA ALA A 394 -16.68 18.71 8.66
C ALA A 394 -18.21 18.62 8.74
N ILE A 395 -18.90 18.63 7.60
CA ILE A 395 -20.36 18.45 7.53
C ILE A 395 -20.77 17.09 8.10
N GLN A 396 -20.10 16.00 7.69
CA GLN A 396 -20.38 14.65 8.21
C GLN A 396 -20.22 14.60 9.73
N VAL A 397 -19.12 15.11 10.27
CA VAL A 397 -18.87 15.11 11.71
C VAL A 397 -19.90 15.95 12.46
N THR A 398 -20.33 17.07 11.90
CA THR A 398 -21.41 17.90 12.48
C THR A 398 -22.73 17.15 12.55
N VAL A 399 -23.15 16.53 11.44
CA VAL A 399 -24.41 15.77 11.41
C VAL A 399 -24.34 14.55 12.32
N ALA A 400 -23.23 13.81 12.31
CA ALA A 400 -23.01 12.66 13.18
C ALA A 400 -22.96 13.07 14.66
N GLY A 401 -22.30 14.18 14.96
CA GLY A 401 -22.23 14.77 16.30
C GLY A 401 -23.59 15.21 16.80
N ALA A 402 -24.37 15.92 15.99
CA ALA A 402 -25.73 16.34 16.35
C ALA A 402 -26.63 15.14 16.63
N LEU A 403 -26.64 14.13 15.75
CA LEU A 403 -27.39 12.89 15.95
C LEU A 403 -26.95 12.16 17.24
N ALA A 404 -25.65 12.06 17.47
CA ALA A 404 -25.10 11.39 18.66
C ALA A 404 -25.42 12.14 19.95
N VAL A 405 -25.42 13.48 19.93
CA VAL A 405 -25.83 14.31 21.07
C VAL A 405 -27.32 14.12 21.36
N LEU A 406 -28.17 14.22 20.33
CA LEU A 406 -29.63 14.06 20.51
C LEU A 406 -30.00 12.66 21.01
N ALA A 407 -29.45 11.62 20.38
CA ALA A 407 -29.66 10.24 20.82
C ALA A 407 -29.02 9.97 22.19
N GLY A 408 -27.85 10.53 22.46
CA GLY A 408 -27.16 10.42 23.74
C GLY A 408 -27.95 11.07 24.89
N LEU A 409 -28.60 12.21 24.66
CA LEU A 409 -29.48 12.85 25.63
C LEU A 409 -30.71 12.00 25.98
N ALA A 410 -31.20 11.20 25.03
CA ALA A 410 -32.28 10.26 25.27
C ALA A 410 -31.84 9.05 26.13
N VAL A 411 -30.55 8.68 26.09
CA VAL A 411 -29.97 7.63 26.94
C VAL A 411 -29.61 8.17 28.33
N SER A 412 -28.86 9.28 28.38
CA SER A 412 -28.48 9.96 29.62
C SER A 412 -28.40 11.47 29.43
N PRO A 413 -29.19 12.26 30.20
CA PRO A 413 -29.14 13.72 30.16
C PRO A 413 -27.77 14.29 30.57
N THR A 414 -26.96 13.52 31.30
CA THR A 414 -25.72 14.01 31.93
C THR A 414 -24.44 13.55 31.22
N ARG A 415 -24.49 12.48 30.41
CA ARG A 415 -23.28 11.83 29.87
C ARG A 415 -23.19 11.66 28.35
N TYR A 416 -24.12 12.28 27.60
CA TYR A 416 -24.18 12.31 26.13
C TYR A 416 -22.84 12.60 25.40
N TYR A 417 -21.85 13.17 26.08
CA TYR A 417 -20.53 13.47 25.54
C TYR A 417 -19.74 12.25 25.04
N TRP A 418 -19.89 11.06 25.63
CA TRP A 418 -19.18 9.88 25.12
C TRP A 418 -19.70 9.45 23.75
N ALA A 419 -21.00 9.62 23.50
CA ALA A 419 -21.60 9.42 22.19
C ALA A 419 -21.03 10.43 21.18
N ALA A 420 -20.92 11.70 21.57
CA ALA A 420 -20.32 12.73 20.73
C ALA A 420 -18.84 12.46 20.42
N ILE A 421 -18.02 12.08 21.42
CA ILE A 421 -16.61 11.71 21.22
C ILE A 421 -16.51 10.49 20.29
N ALA A 422 -17.38 9.50 20.46
CA ALA A 422 -17.41 8.33 19.60
C ALA A 422 -17.74 8.71 18.14
N ALA A 423 -18.77 9.52 17.91
CA ALA A 423 -19.11 10.02 16.57
C ALA A 423 -17.95 10.82 15.95
N PHE A 424 -17.32 11.73 16.71
CA PHE A 424 -16.21 12.56 16.23
C PHE A 424 -14.96 11.75 15.84
N VAL A 425 -14.50 10.87 16.74
CA VAL A 425 -13.21 10.18 16.57
C VAL A 425 -13.26 9.16 15.44
N VAL A 426 -14.43 8.58 15.16
CA VAL A 426 -14.59 7.58 14.08
C VAL A 426 -14.29 8.17 12.69
N PHE A 427 -14.53 9.47 12.47
CA PHE A 427 -14.13 10.18 11.25
C PHE A 427 -12.67 10.65 11.25
N THR A 428 -12.00 10.66 12.40
CA THR A 428 -10.62 11.12 12.50
C THR A 428 -9.68 10.18 11.75
N GLY A 429 -9.11 10.65 10.64
CA GLY A 429 -8.19 9.91 9.77
C GLY A 429 -8.84 8.75 9.01
N ALA A 430 -10.17 8.72 8.87
CA ALA A 430 -10.87 7.80 7.96
C ALA A 430 -11.37 8.60 6.76
N SER A 431 -11.17 8.10 5.55
CA SER A 431 -11.52 8.84 4.34
C SER A 431 -12.58 8.16 3.47
N THR A 432 -12.87 6.89 3.75
CA THR A 432 -13.88 6.10 3.03
C THR A 432 -14.94 5.59 4.00
N ARG A 433 -16.15 5.34 3.49
CA ARG A 433 -17.26 4.77 4.28
C ARG A 433 -16.90 3.46 4.99
N SER A 434 -16.10 2.60 4.34
CA SER A 434 -15.68 1.33 4.93
C SER A 434 -14.73 1.52 6.10
N GLU A 435 -13.78 2.46 5.99
CA GLU A 435 -12.86 2.77 7.09
C GLU A 435 -13.58 3.35 8.30
N THR A 436 -14.50 4.29 8.06
CA THR A 436 -15.34 4.88 9.11
C THR A 436 -16.16 3.79 9.80
N SER A 437 -16.77 2.88 9.04
CA SER A 437 -17.55 1.76 9.59
C SER A 437 -16.69 0.79 10.40
N ILE A 438 -15.52 0.40 9.89
CA ILE A 438 -14.57 -0.49 10.60
C ILE A 438 -14.09 0.16 11.89
N LYS A 439 -13.78 1.46 11.88
CA LYS A 439 -13.41 2.20 13.11
C LYS A 439 -14.54 2.26 14.13
N ALA A 440 -15.77 2.50 13.69
CA ALA A 440 -16.95 2.51 14.56
C ALA A 440 -17.10 1.16 15.28
N VAL A 441 -17.03 0.04 14.55
CA VAL A 441 -17.10 -1.31 15.13
C VAL A 441 -15.93 -1.58 16.06
N ASN A 442 -14.70 -1.29 15.61
CA ASN A 442 -13.50 -1.45 16.43
C ASN A 442 -13.56 -0.63 17.73
N ARG A 443 -14.24 0.52 17.72
CA ARG A 443 -14.45 1.33 18.92
C ARG A 443 -15.35 0.63 19.92
N VAL A 444 -16.49 0.10 19.47
CA VAL A 444 -17.43 -0.64 20.34
C VAL A 444 -16.74 -1.89 20.92
N VAL A 445 -16.07 -2.68 20.08
CA VAL A 445 -15.35 -3.90 20.51
C VAL A 445 -14.22 -3.55 21.50
N GLY A 446 -13.39 -2.55 21.17
CA GLY A 446 -12.29 -2.12 22.02
C GLY A 446 -12.77 -1.58 23.36
N THR A 447 -13.85 -0.79 23.37
CA THR A 447 -14.44 -0.27 24.61
C THR A 447 -15.06 -1.41 25.44
N CYS A 448 -15.83 -2.31 24.84
CA CYS A 448 -16.39 -3.46 25.54
C CYS A 448 -15.30 -4.30 26.23
N ALA A 449 -14.28 -4.72 25.48
CA ALA A 449 -13.16 -5.49 26.04
C ALA A 449 -12.38 -4.70 27.11
N GLY A 450 -12.17 -3.40 26.88
CA GLY A 450 -11.44 -2.52 27.79
C GLY A 450 -12.19 -2.28 29.11
N LEU A 451 -13.53 -2.23 29.07
CA LEU A 451 -14.39 -2.11 30.25
C LEU A 451 -14.27 -3.34 31.15
N PHE A 452 -14.33 -4.55 30.59
CA PHE A 452 -14.12 -5.79 31.35
C PHE A 452 -12.73 -5.81 32.01
N ALA A 453 -11.68 -5.45 31.25
CA ALA A 453 -10.33 -5.37 31.78
C ALA A 453 -10.19 -4.27 32.85
N ALA A 454 -10.87 -3.13 32.70
CA ALA A 454 -10.86 -2.04 33.66
C ALA A 454 -11.49 -2.43 35.00
N LEU A 455 -12.63 -3.13 34.97
CA LEU A 455 -13.30 -3.63 36.18
C LEU A 455 -12.42 -4.65 36.91
N TRP A 456 -11.80 -5.57 36.18
CA TRP A 456 -10.87 -6.54 36.76
C TRP A 456 -9.64 -5.86 37.38
N LEU A 457 -9.02 -4.91 36.67
CA LEU A 457 -7.87 -4.16 37.18
C LEU A 457 -8.24 -3.27 38.37
N ALA A 458 -9.42 -2.68 38.41
CA ALA A 458 -9.85 -1.82 39.51
C ALA A 458 -9.87 -2.57 40.86
N GLN A 459 -10.21 -3.87 40.86
CA GLN A 459 -10.13 -4.69 42.06
C GLN A 459 -8.69 -4.92 42.52
N LEU A 460 -7.75 -5.06 41.57
CA LEU A 460 -6.33 -5.25 41.87
C LEU A 460 -5.63 -3.95 42.31
N THR A 461 -6.09 -2.81 41.80
CA THR A 461 -5.49 -1.50 42.08
C THR A 461 -6.16 -0.74 43.22
N ALA A 462 -7.22 -1.30 43.81
CA ALA A 462 -7.97 -0.69 44.90
C ALA A 462 -7.05 -0.25 46.06
N GLY A 463 -7.16 1.02 46.46
CA GLY A 463 -6.38 1.59 47.57
C GLY A 463 -4.90 1.86 47.27
N ASN A 464 -4.38 1.55 46.09
CA ASN A 464 -2.97 1.73 45.74
C ASN A 464 -2.77 2.74 44.60
N THR A 465 -2.73 4.03 44.94
CA THR A 465 -2.56 5.13 43.97
C THR A 465 -1.30 5.01 43.11
N PRO A 466 -0.11 4.65 43.64
CA PRO A 466 1.07 4.40 42.80
C PRO A 466 0.85 3.31 41.75
N LEU A 467 0.16 2.23 42.10
CA LEU A 467 -0.16 1.16 41.16
C LEU A 467 -1.15 1.62 40.09
N ILE A 468 -2.16 2.42 40.46
CA ILE A 468 -3.09 3.04 39.49
C ILE A 468 -2.32 3.90 38.48
N LEU A 469 -1.42 4.76 38.95
CA LEU A 469 -0.59 5.60 38.09
C LEU A 469 0.31 4.76 37.17
N ALA A 470 0.93 3.69 37.68
CA ALA A 470 1.73 2.77 36.88
C ALA A 470 0.89 2.10 35.77
N VAL A 471 -0.33 1.65 36.08
CA VAL A 471 -1.26 1.07 35.09
C VAL A 471 -1.68 2.12 34.05
N ILE A 472 -1.95 3.36 34.46
CA ILE A 472 -2.26 4.47 33.54
C ILE A 472 -1.12 4.69 32.55
N LEU A 473 0.12 4.83 33.04
CA LEU A 473 1.30 5.03 32.18
C LEU A 473 1.55 3.82 31.26
N ALA A 474 1.36 2.59 31.75
CA ALA A 474 1.45 1.38 30.93
C ALA A 474 0.36 1.35 29.84
N CYS A 475 -0.86 1.78 30.14
CA CYS A 475 -1.93 1.89 29.15
C CYS A 475 -1.64 2.98 28.11
N ILE A 476 -1.05 4.12 28.50
CA ILE A 476 -0.59 5.15 27.56
C ILE A 476 0.47 4.57 26.62
N PHE A 477 1.47 3.87 27.18
CA PHE A 477 2.51 3.20 26.39
C PHE A 477 1.90 2.24 25.36
N CYS A 478 1.09 1.28 25.83
CA CYS A 478 0.48 0.27 24.97
C CYS A 478 -0.48 0.88 23.95
N GLY A 479 -1.25 1.90 24.33
CA GLY A 479 -2.16 2.63 23.46
C GLY A 479 -1.43 3.28 22.28
N PHE A 480 -0.38 4.06 22.56
CA PHE A 480 0.44 4.68 21.51
C PHE A 480 1.25 3.66 20.70
N TYR A 481 1.75 2.60 21.32
CA TYR A 481 2.54 1.57 20.63
C TYR A 481 1.67 0.79 19.62
N LEU A 482 0.44 0.44 20.02
CA LEU A 482 -0.45 -0.41 19.24
C LEU A 482 -1.42 0.35 18.33
N MET A 483 -1.52 1.69 18.44
CA MET A 483 -2.43 2.49 17.60
C MET A 483 -2.25 2.28 16.09
N ARG A 484 -1.01 2.01 15.66
CA ARG A 484 -0.68 1.74 14.26
C ARG A 484 -0.90 0.28 13.85
N VAL A 485 -1.02 -0.63 14.82
CA VAL A 485 -1.29 -2.06 14.59
C VAL A 485 -2.80 -2.30 14.49
N SER A 486 -3.56 -1.78 15.44
CA SER A 486 -5.02 -1.85 15.42
C SER A 486 -5.63 -0.72 16.23
N TYR A 487 -6.60 -0.03 15.63
CA TYR A 487 -7.40 0.97 16.31
C TYR A 487 -8.16 0.38 17.51
N ALA A 488 -8.62 -0.87 17.45
CA ALA A 488 -9.32 -1.53 18.55
C ALA A 488 -8.43 -1.68 19.80
N PHE A 489 -7.15 -2.05 19.62
CA PHE A 489 -6.21 -2.15 20.75
C PHE A 489 -5.94 -0.80 21.41
N MET A 490 -5.81 0.27 20.61
CA MET A 490 -5.67 1.62 21.16
C MET A 490 -6.88 2.00 22.03
N ILE A 491 -8.09 1.76 21.53
CA ILE A 491 -9.32 2.05 22.29
C ILE A 491 -9.43 1.18 23.54
N PHE A 492 -9.02 -0.09 23.46
CA PHE A 492 -8.96 -0.98 24.62
C PHE A 492 -8.10 -0.40 25.76
N PHE A 493 -6.85 -0.01 25.49
CA PHE A 493 -5.96 0.57 26.50
C PHE A 493 -6.42 1.95 26.99
N ILE A 494 -6.94 2.81 26.10
CA ILE A 494 -7.52 4.10 26.52
C ILE A 494 -8.75 3.89 27.42
N THR A 495 -9.54 2.84 27.17
CA THR A 495 -10.72 2.54 27.98
C THR A 495 -10.32 2.12 29.39
N ILE A 496 -9.27 1.29 29.52
CA ILE A 496 -8.68 0.92 30.81
C ILE A 496 -8.13 2.15 31.54
N LEU A 497 -7.37 3.00 30.84
CA LEU A 497 -6.84 4.25 31.39
C LEU A 497 -7.95 5.11 32.02
N VAL A 498 -9.03 5.36 31.27
CA VAL A 498 -10.17 6.15 31.78
C VAL A 498 -10.88 5.42 32.92
N GLY A 499 -10.97 4.09 32.89
CA GLY A 499 -11.52 3.31 34.00
C GLY A 499 -10.71 3.47 35.28
N GLN A 500 -9.38 3.41 35.19
CA GLN A 500 -8.47 3.66 36.32
C GLN A 500 -8.57 5.11 36.82
N LEU A 501 -8.76 6.08 35.92
CA LEU A 501 -9.05 7.46 36.30
C LEU A 501 -10.36 7.56 37.11
N TYR A 502 -11.42 6.83 36.72
CA TYR A 502 -12.66 6.79 37.50
C TYR A 502 -12.50 6.12 38.87
N THR A 503 -11.58 5.16 39.01
CA THR A 503 -11.20 4.59 40.31
C THR A 503 -10.59 5.67 41.21
N VAL A 504 -9.65 6.48 40.69
CA VAL A 504 -9.05 7.62 41.45
C VAL A 504 -10.11 8.66 41.83
N LEU A 505 -11.07 8.91 40.94
CA LEU A 505 -12.17 9.85 41.20
C LEU A 505 -13.25 9.30 42.12
N ASN A 506 -13.17 8.03 42.55
CA ASN A 506 -14.18 7.32 43.31
C ASN A 506 -15.58 7.36 42.65
N GLN A 507 -15.62 7.36 41.31
CA GLN A 507 -16.84 7.41 40.49
C GLN A 507 -17.07 6.12 39.70
N LEU A 508 -16.21 5.12 39.89
CA LEU A 508 -16.31 3.84 39.21
C LEU A 508 -17.54 3.07 39.70
N SER A 509 -18.49 2.78 38.80
CA SER A 509 -19.63 1.91 39.07
C SER A 509 -20.02 1.11 37.83
N ASP A 510 -20.68 -0.03 38.03
CA ASP A 510 -21.15 -0.91 36.96
C ASP A 510 -22.09 -0.18 36.00
N GLN A 511 -22.96 0.69 36.53
CA GLN A 511 -23.88 1.51 35.75
C GLN A 511 -23.14 2.52 34.87
N VAL A 512 -22.10 3.18 35.40
CA VAL A 512 -21.29 4.13 34.61
C VAL A 512 -20.56 3.42 33.47
N MET A 513 -20.14 2.17 33.68
CA MET A 513 -19.46 1.39 32.66
C MET A 513 -20.41 0.86 31.59
N LEU A 514 -21.60 0.38 31.96
CA LEU A 514 -22.65 0.01 31.00
C LEU A 514 -23.08 1.21 30.15
N LEU A 515 -23.34 2.34 30.80
CA LEU A 515 -23.72 3.57 30.11
C LEU A 515 -22.65 4.02 29.11
N ARG A 516 -21.37 3.87 29.45
CA ARG A 516 -20.26 4.18 28.53
C ARG A 516 -20.29 3.30 27.28
N LEU A 517 -20.67 2.02 27.40
CA LEU A 517 -20.80 1.13 26.26
C LEU A 517 -21.99 1.54 25.37
N GLU A 518 -23.14 1.85 25.98
CA GLU A 518 -24.34 2.33 25.29
C GLU A 518 -24.07 3.63 24.51
N GLU A 519 -23.49 4.64 25.17
CA GLU A 519 -23.16 5.92 24.53
C GLU A 519 -22.15 5.75 23.40
N THR A 520 -21.15 4.88 23.59
CA THR A 520 -20.19 4.56 22.53
C THR A 520 -20.87 3.89 21.34
N ALA A 521 -21.83 2.99 21.59
CA ALA A 521 -22.62 2.33 20.55
C ALA A 521 -23.51 3.33 19.79
N VAL A 522 -24.17 4.27 20.49
CA VAL A 522 -24.97 5.35 19.89
C VAL A 522 -24.11 6.23 18.97
N GLY A 523 -22.93 6.65 19.44
CA GLY A 523 -22.01 7.44 18.62
C GLY A 523 -21.47 6.67 17.42
N ALA A 524 -21.14 5.38 17.60
CA ALA A 524 -20.71 4.51 16.52
C ALA A 524 -21.80 4.32 15.46
N ALA A 525 -23.05 4.07 15.87
CA ALA A 525 -24.20 3.93 14.98
C ALA A 525 -24.48 5.23 14.21
N SER A 526 -24.43 6.38 14.89
CA SER A 526 -24.57 7.70 14.28
C SER A 526 -23.48 7.95 13.22
N GLY A 527 -22.22 7.62 13.54
CA GLY A 527 -21.10 7.72 12.61
C GLY A 527 -21.24 6.82 11.38
N ILE A 528 -21.67 5.56 11.57
CA ILE A 528 -21.93 4.62 10.47
C ILE A 528 -23.04 5.18 9.56
N LEU A 529 -24.19 5.54 10.14
CA LEU A 529 -25.34 6.06 9.41
C LEU A 529 -24.94 7.26 8.53
N VAL A 530 -24.26 8.24 9.13
CA VAL A 530 -23.84 9.45 8.41
C VAL A 530 -22.80 9.13 7.35
N SER A 531 -21.87 8.21 7.60
CA SER A 531 -20.88 7.80 6.59
C SER A 531 -21.49 7.12 5.35
N LEU A 532 -22.68 6.53 5.51
CA LEU A 532 -23.42 5.86 4.44
C LEU A 532 -24.35 6.81 3.67
N VAL A 533 -24.91 7.83 4.35
CA VAL A 533 -25.96 8.69 3.82
C VAL A 533 -25.44 10.07 3.37
N VAL A 534 -24.55 10.70 4.16
CA VAL A 534 -24.14 12.09 3.94
C VAL A 534 -22.87 12.14 3.08
N VAL A 535 -23.02 12.45 1.79
CA VAL A 535 -21.92 12.62 0.82
C VAL A 535 -20.90 11.45 0.88
N PRO A 536 -21.35 10.20 0.65
CA PRO A 536 -20.50 9.03 0.85
C PRO A 536 -19.34 8.98 -0.15
N LEU A 537 -18.10 8.87 0.36
CA LEU A 537 -16.96 8.46 -0.45
C LEU A 537 -16.91 6.94 -0.56
N SER A 538 -17.07 6.46 -1.79
CA SER A 538 -16.97 5.04 -2.11
C SER A 538 -15.53 4.59 -2.15
N THR A 539 -15.20 3.56 -1.37
CA THR A 539 -13.89 2.89 -1.39
C THR A 539 -13.50 2.46 -2.80
N ARG A 540 -14.45 2.00 -3.62
CA ARG A 540 -14.20 1.61 -5.03
C ARG A 540 -13.81 2.80 -5.90
N ASP A 541 -14.41 3.97 -5.68
CA ASP A 541 -14.13 5.17 -6.47
C ASP A 541 -12.75 5.73 -6.08
N THR A 542 -12.40 5.65 -4.79
CA THR A 542 -11.06 5.99 -4.30
C THR A 542 -9.99 5.03 -4.84
N VAL A 543 -10.23 3.71 -4.84
CA VAL A 543 -9.31 2.73 -5.47
C VAL A 543 -9.17 3.02 -6.96
N ARG A 544 -10.27 3.34 -7.66
CA ARG A 544 -10.22 3.68 -9.08
C ARG A 544 -9.38 4.94 -9.34
N SER A 545 -9.53 5.97 -8.53
CA SER A 545 -8.73 7.19 -8.63
C SER A 545 -7.26 6.93 -8.34
N ALA A 546 -6.95 6.15 -7.29
CA ALA A 546 -5.57 5.77 -6.97
C ALA A 546 -4.92 4.95 -8.10
N ARG A 547 -5.70 4.04 -8.72
CA ARG A 547 -5.29 3.28 -9.91
C ARG A 547 -5.04 4.20 -11.11
N ALA A 548 -5.91 5.18 -11.35
CA ALA A 548 -5.71 6.14 -12.43
C ALA A 548 -4.40 6.90 -12.24
N SER A 549 -4.16 7.45 -11.03
CA SER A 549 -2.89 8.12 -10.71
C SER A 549 -1.67 7.21 -10.86
N PHE A 550 -1.77 5.92 -10.49
CA PHE A 550 -0.69 4.96 -10.72
C PHE A 550 -0.33 4.82 -12.20
N PHE A 551 -1.34 4.68 -13.07
CA PHE A 551 -1.07 4.56 -14.51
C PHE A 551 -0.61 5.87 -15.15
N THR A 552 -1.12 7.02 -14.69
CA THR A 552 -0.62 8.33 -15.12
C THR A 552 0.86 8.48 -14.78
N ASP A 553 1.28 8.16 -13.55
CA ASP A 553 2.68 8.22 -13.13
C ASP A 553 3.54 7.18 -13.86
N LEU A 554 2.96 6.03 -14.27
CA LEU A 554 3.63 5.03 -15.10
C LEU A 554 3.88 5.57 -16.51
N ALA A 555 2.90 6.25 -17.11
CA ALA A 555 3.05 6.91 -18.39
C ALA A 555 4.15 7.99 -18.34
N VAL A 556 4.21 8.78 -17.25
CA VAL A 556 5.29 9.77 -17.05
C VAL A 556 6.67 9.09 -17.01
N LEU A 557 6.82 7.98 -16.29
CA LEU A 557 8.08 7.22 -16.27
C LEU A 557 8.44 6.69 -17.66
N LEU A 558 7.47 6.13 -18.39
CA LEU A 558 7.69 5.58 -19.73
C LEU A 558 8.04 6.68 -20.75
N ARG A 559 7.41 7.86 -20.69
CA ARG A 559 7.81 9.01 -21.54
C ARG A 559 9.21 9.51 -21.19
N ALA A 560 9.55 9.59 -19.90
CA ALA A 560 10.91 9.93 -19.47
C ALA A 560 11.94 8.90 -19.97
N ALA A 561 11.58 7.61 -19.97
CA ALA A 561 12.41 6.55 -20.55
C ALA A 561 12.54 6.69 -22.07
N ALA A 562 11.46 6.97 -22.79
CA ALA A 562 11.46 7.20 -24.24
C ALA A 562 12.39 8.35 -24.63
N HIS A 563 12.30 9.48 -23.91
CA HIS A 563 13.14 10.64 -24.13
C HIS A 563 14.62 10.31 -23.93
N ARG A 564 14.95 9.56 -22.87
CA ARG A 564 16.32 9.13 -22.57
C ARG A 564 16.90 8.15 -23.59
N LEU A 565 16.03 7.40 -24.28
CA LEU A 565 16.41 6.43 -25.32
C LEU A 565 16.48 7.05 -26.72
N GLY A 566 16.29 8.38 -26.84
CA GLY A 566 16.51 9.14 -28.07
C GLY A 566 15.27 9.38 -28.92
N VAL A 567 14.05 9.17 -28.39
CA VAL A 567 12.81 9.51 -29.09
C VAL A 567 12.35 10.91 -28.68
N PRO A 568 12.25 11.88 -29.60
CA PRO A 568 11.71 13.21 -29.31
C PRO A 568 10.24 13.12 -28.95
N ASP A 569 9.80 13.99 -28.03
CA ASP A 569 8.39 14.08 -27.64
C ASP A 569 7.61 14.84 -28.72
N GLU A 570 6.85 14.13 -29.56
CA GLU A 570 6.02 14.73 -30.61
C GLU A 570 4.97 15.71 -30.06
N SER A 571 4.63 15.61 -28.76
CA SER A 571 3.68 16.50 -28.08
C SER A 571 4.27 17.83 -27.58
N ARG A 572 5.60 18.02 -27.68
CA ARG A 572 6.31 19.28 -27.32
C ARG A 572 6.55 20.20 -28.52
N THR A 573 5.53 20.40 -29.35
CA THR A 573 5.62 21.31 -30.52
C THR A 573 5.46 22.80 -30.18
N ASP A 574 5.22 23.17 -28.91
CA ASP A 574 5.18 24.57 -28.49
C ASP A 574 6.60 25.10 -28.19
N GLU A 575 7.12 25.95 -29.07
CA GLU A 575 8.44 26.61 -29.01
C GLU A 575 8.68 27.45 -27.72
N ASN A 576 7.69 27.60 -26.83
CA ASN A 576 7.78 28.42 -25.62
C ASN A 576 8.27 27.68 -24.34
N GLN A 577 8.67 26.41 -24.42
CA GLN A 577 9.16 25.62 -23.28
C GLN A 577 10.60 25.10 -23.41
N ALA A 578 11.38 25.70 -24.32
CA ALA A 578 12.81 25.41 -24.48
C ALA A 578 13.69 25.97 -23.34
N ASP A 579 13.14 26.87 -22.51
CA ASP A 579 13.84 27.55 -21.40
C ASP A 579 13.50 27.01 -20.00
N GLU A 580 12.73 25.91 -19.86
CA GLU A 580 12.65 25.25 -18.54
C GLU A 580 14.00 24.56 -18.25
N PRO A 581 14.69 24.92 -17.15
CA PRO A 581 16.01 24.39 -16.86
C PRO A 581 15.98 22.87 -16.75
N ALA A 582 16.99 22.20 -17.32
CA ALA A 582 17.22 20.76 -17.24
C ALA A 582 17.28 20.20 -15.78
N GLU A 583 17.26 21.08 -14.77
CA GLU A 583 17.19 20.78 -13.34
C GLU A 583 15.82 20.23 -12.88
N GLN A 584 14.73 20.34 -13.66
CA GLN A 584 13.41 19.79 -13.30
C GLN A 584 13.07 18.42 -13.91
N GLN A 585 13.94 17.82 -14.74
CA GLN A 585 13.71 16.46 -15.24
C GLN A 585 13.85 15.45 -14.08
N GLN A 586 12.72 15.00 -13.54
CA GLN A 586 12.70 14.00 -12.47
C GLN A 586 13.45 12.73 -12.90
N SER A 587 14.49 12.37 -12.16
CA SER A 587 15.27 11.14 -12.42
C SER A 587 14.35 9.91 -12.53
N PRO A 588 14.61 8.95 -13.45
CA PRO A 588 13.82 7.71 -13.54
C PRO A 588 13.74 6.94 -12.23
N ASP A 589 14.79 7.01 -11.41
CA ASP A 589 14.81 6.44 -10.06
C ASP A 589 13.76 7.09 -9.15
N GLY A 590 13.63 8.42 -9.18
CA GLY A 590 12.59 9.16 -8.46
C GLY A 590 11.18 8.79 -8.93
N LEU A 591 10.96 8.73 -10.24
CA LEU A 591 9.67 8.33 -10.84
C LEU A 591 9.28 6.89 -10.44
N SER A 592 10.25 5.97 -10.41
CA SER A 592 10.00 4.60 -9.95
C SER A 592 9.56 4.53 -8.48
N ARG A 593 10.06 5.44 -7.63
CA ARG A 593 9.65 5.56 -6.22
C ARG A 593 8.27 6.19 -6.05
N VAL A 594 7.90 7.12 -6.93
CA VAL A 594 6.54 7.65 -6.98
C VAL A 594 5.55 6.51 -7.29
N LEU A 595 5.87 5.63 -8.24
CA LEU A 595 5.06 4.44 -8.53
C LEU A 595 4.94 3.49 -7.34
N ASP A 596 6.03 3.21 -6.62
CA ASP A 596 5.99 2.41 -5.39
C ASP A 596 5.02 3.01 -4.35
N GLN A 597 5.04 4.35 -4.19
CA GLN A 597 4.08 5.04 -3.33
C GLN A 597 2.65 4.87 -3.81
N ARG A 598 2.39 5.02 -5.11
CA ARG A 598 1.03 4.84 -5.67
C ARG A 598 0.53 3.41 -5.47
N LEU A 599 1.39 2.41 -5.63
CA LEU A 599 1.05 1.03 -5.32
C LEU A 599 0.70 0.84 -3.82
N GLN A 600 1.51 1.41 -2.91
CA GLN A 600 1.25 1.37 -1.47
C GLN A 600 -0.08 2.04 -1.11
N GLN A 601 -0.42 3.13 -1.77
CA GLN A 601 -1.71 3.81 -1.66
C GLN A 601 -2.88 2.93 -2.11
N ILE A 602 -2.76 2.27 -3.27
CA ILE A 602 -3.79 1.33 -3.77
C ILE A 602 -3.99 0.17 -2.78
N GLN A 603 -2.90 -0.44 -2.31
CA GLN A 603 -2.93 -1.55 -1.34
C GLN A 603 -3.65 -1.14 -0.04
N LEU A 604 -3.35 0.05 0.48
CA LEU A 604 -3.95 0.56 1.71
C LEU A 604 -5.47 0.76 1.59
N ILE A 605 -5.93 1.31 0.47
CA ILE A 605 -7.35 1.64 0.25
C ILE A 605 -8.14 0.40 -0.18
N ALA A 606 -7.49 -0.56 -0.85
CA ALA A 606 -8.10 -1.83 -1.25
C ALA A 606 -8.18 -2.85 -0.11
N ASP A 607 -7.49 -2.65 1.03
CA ASP A 607 -7.48 -3.60 2.15
C ASP A 607 -8.89 -4.00 2.64
N PRO A 608 -9.86 -3.07 2.83
CA PRO A 608 -11.24 -3.44 3.19
C PRO A 608 -11.92 -4.33 2.15
N LEU A 609 -11.63 -4.10 0.86
CA LEU A 609 -12.22 -4.83 -0.28
C LEU A 609 -11.61 -6.23 -0.47
N THR A 610 -10.43 -6.48 0.10
CA THR A 610 -9.70 -7.75 -0.02
C THR A 610 -9.85 -8.67 1.19
N ARG A 611 -10.35 -8.14 2.33
CA ARG A 611 -10.51 -8.90 3.58
C ARG A 611 -11.96 -9.21 3.95
N HIS A 612 -12.89 -8.28 3.70
CA HIS A 612 -14.27 -8.43 4.13
C HIS A 612 -15.21 -8.49 2.92
N PRO A 613 -16.01 -9.56 2.77
CA PRO A 613 -17.02 -9.67 1.71
C PRO A 613 -18.23 -8.78 2.05
N ILE A 614 -18.03 -7.46 2.11
CA ILE A 614 -19.13 -6.51 2.33
C ILE A 614 -19.66 -6.11 0.95
N GLY A 615 -20.90 -6.53 0.63
CA GLY A 615 -21.66 -6.03 -0.51
C GLY A 615 -21.28 -6.61 -1.88
N GLY A 616 -21.22 -7.94 -2.02
CA GLY A 616 -21.08 -8.63 -3.31
C GLY A 616 -19.76 -8.37 -4.04
N ASN A 617 -18.69 -8.10 -3.28
CA ASN A 617 -17.39 -7.74 -3.84
C ASN A 617 -16.59 -9.01 -4.19
N ASP A 618 -16.06 -9.08 -5.41
CA ASP A 618 -15.17 -10.18 -5.80
C ASP A 618 -13.76 -9.96 -5.23
N VAL A 619 -13.53 -10.53 -4.05
CA VAL A 619 -12.25 -10.50 -3.34
C VAL A 619 -11.12 -11.10 -4.20
N ARG A 620 -11.43 -12.10 -5.04
CA ARG A 620 -10.43 -12.76 -5.89
C ARG A 620 -9.99 -11.84 -7.01
N TRP A 621 -10.92 -11.16 -7.67
CA TRP A 621 -10.61 -10.18 -8.71
C TRP A 621 -9.68 -9.07 -8.22
N PHE A 622 -9.97 -8.46 -7.05
CA PHE A 622 -9.13 -7.39 -6.51
C PHE A 622 -7.73 -7.87 -6.14
N ARG A 623 -7.62 -9.07 -5.54
CA ARG A 623 -6.32 -9.68 -5.23
C ARG A 623 -5.53 -9.98 -6.49
N HIS A 624 -6.18 -10.54 -7.51
CA HIS A 624 -5.57 -10.86 -8.79
C HIS A 624 -5.00 -9.62 -9.47
N ARG A 625 -5.76 -8.52 -9.55
CA ARG A 625 -5.27 -7.28 -10.18
C ARG A 625 -4.17 -6.59 -9.37
N LEU A 626 -4.16 -6.74 -8.06
CA LEU A 626 -3.09 -6.23 -7.22
C LEU A 626 -1.74 -6.91 -7.51
N VAL A 627 -1.75 -8.19 -7.91
CA VAL A 627 -0.54 -8.88 -8.36
C VAL A 627 0.03 -8.21 -9.60
N PHE A 628 -0.82 -7.91 -10.60
CA PHE A 628 -0.37 -7.21 -11.81
C PHE A 628 0.13 -5.79 -11.54
N TYR A 629 -0.52 -5.01 -10.67
CA TYR A 629 0.03 -3.69 -10.28
C TYR A 629 1.38 -3.80 -9.57
N THR A 630 1.55 -4.84 -8.75
CA THR A 630 2.84 -5.12 -8.10
C THR A 630 3.91 -5.49 -9.13
N ALA A 631 3.54 -6.28 -10.15
CA ALA A 631 4.43 -6.63 -11.25
C ALA A 631 4.81 -5.38 -12.08
N CYS A 632 3.85 -4.52 -12.44
CA CYS A 632 4.13 -3.25 -13.12
C CYS A 632 5.15 -2.38 -12.36
N ALA A 633 4.95 -2.18 -11.06
CA ALA A 633 5.88 -1.39 -10.25
C ALA A 633 7.28 -2.04 -10.19
N SER A 634 7.35 -3.37 -10.13
CA SER A 634 8.62 -4.11 -10.13
C SER A 634 9.36 -3.96 -11.46
N TYR A 635 8.68 -4.13 -12.59
CA TYR A 635 9.28 -3.97 -13.92
C TYR A 635 9.61 -2.50 -14.24
N ALA A 636 8.84 -1.53 -13.73
CA ALA A 636 9.19 -0.12 -13.82
C ALA A 636 10.48 0.22 -13.05
N ARG A 637 10.71 -0.41 -11.89
CA ARG A 637 11.98 -0.30 -11.16
C ARG A 637 13.14 -0.97 -11.90
N GLN A 638 12.92 -2.13 -12.53
CA GLN A 638 13.92 -2.78 -13.37
C GLN A 638 14.28 -1.92 -14.59
N LEU A 639 13.28 -1.30 -15.22
CA LEU A 639 13.47 -0.34 -16.31
C LEU A 639 14.31 0.86 -15.84
N ALA A 640 13.96 1.49 -14.72
CA ALA A 640 14.71 2.62 -14.16
C ALA A 640 16.18 2.26 -13.86
N ALA A 641 16.44 1.07 -13.32
CA ALA A 641 17.80 0.57 -13.08
C ALA A 641 18.55 0.25 -14.38
N GLY A 642 17.86 -0.33 -15.37
CA GLY A 642 18.42 -0.63 -16.70
C GLY A 642 18.87 0.63 -17.44
N LEU A 643 18.06 1.71 -17.37
CA LEU A 643 18.37 3.01 -17.97
C LEU A 643 19.62 3.69 -17.41
N ARG A 644 20.19 3.23 -16.30
CA ARG A 644 21.45 3.76 -15.76
C ARG A 644 22.67 3.32 -16.56
N HIS A 645 22.56 2.20 -17.26
CA HIS A 645 23.65 1.58 -18.03
C HIS A 645 23.63 1.99 -19.50
N VAL A 646 22.60 2.74 -19.92
CA VAL A 646 22.52 3.32 -21.26
C VAL A 646 23.26 4.65 -21.25
N GLU A 647 24.29 4.76 -22.10
CA GLU A 647 25.03 6.00 -22.28
C GLU A 647 24.12 7.10 -22.86
N PRO A 648 24.23 8.37 -22.43
CA PRO A 648 23.33 9.45 -22.85
C PRO A 648 23.25 9.67 -24.36
N ASP A 649 24.33 9.36 -25.09
CA ASP A 649 24.43 9.55 -26.55
C ASP A 649 23.98 8.31 -27.35
N TYR A 650 23.70 7.20 -26.66
CA TYR A 650 23.34 5.93 -27.30
C TYR A 650 21.82 5.83 -27.51
N ARG A 651 21.37 5.99 -28.76
CA ARG A 651 19.95 5.93 -29.13
C ARG A 651 19.51 4.49 -29.39
N VAL A 652 18.36 4.12 -28.83
CA VAL A 652 17.73 2.80 -28.99
C VAL A 652 16.30 3.01 -29.45
N GLU A 653 16.15 3.38 -30.72
CA GLU A 653 14.87 3.84 -31.27
C GLU A 653 13.73 2.84 -31.02
N GLY A 654 13.94 1.54 -31.23
CA GLY A 654 12.93 0.51 -30.97
C GLY A 654 12.44 0.48 -29.51
N ALA A 655 13.36 0.53 -28.54
CA ALA A 655 13.00 0.56 -27.12
C ALA A 655 12.35 1.90 -26.72
N GLY A 656 12.80 3.01 -27.30
CA GLY A 656 12.18 4.32 -27.11
C GLY A 656 10.75 4.40 -27.64
N HIS A 657 10.50 3.88 -28.84
CA HIS A 657 9.16 3.80 -29.42
C HIS A 657 8.25 2.86 -28.61
N ALA A 658 8.77 1.72 -28.17
CA ALA A 658 8.03 0.83 -27.27
C ALA A 658 7.61 1.55 -25.97
N CYS A 659 8.50 2.34 -25.36
CA CYS A 659 8.16 3.18 -24.21
C CYS A 659 7.02 4.16 -24.53
N GLY A 660 7.06 4.84 -25.69
CA GLY A 660 6.01 5.77 -26.13
C GLY A 660 4.64 5.10 -26.28
N TYR A 661 4.59 3.95 -26.97
CA TYR A 661 3.35 3.19 -27.12
C TYR A 661 2.82 2.65 -25.79
N LEU A 662 3.70 2.12 -24.93
CA LEU A 662 3.28 1.65 -23.59
C LEU A 662 2.81 2.81 -22.69
N ALA A 663 3.35 4.02 -22.86
CA ALA A 663 2.86 5.21 -22.16
C ALA A 663 1.41 5.53 -22.56
N ALA A 664 1.11 5.49 -23.86
CA ALA A 664 -0.26 5.69 -24.36
C ALA A 664 -1.23 4.61 -23.83
N VAL A 665 -0.79 3.35 -23.74
CA VAL A 665 -1.57 2.27 -23.11
C VAL A 665 -1.84 2.59 -21.63
N ALA A 666 -0.83 3.07 -20.90
CA ALA A 666 -0.98 3.44 -19.50
C ALA A 666 -1.99 4.61 -19.32
N ASP A 667 -1.94 5.65 -20.16
CA ASP A 667 -2.94 6.74 -20.13
C ASP A 667 -4.35 6.21 -20.39
N ALA A 668 -4.52 5.36 -21.42
CA ALA A 668 -5.80 4.76 -21.75
C ALA A 668 -6.35 3.92 -20.58
N LEU A 669 -5.48 3.14 -19.91
CA LEU A 669 -5.83 2.38 -18.71
C LEU A 669 -6.19 3.28 -17.51
N ALA A 670 -5.61 4.47 -17.41
CA ALA A 670 -5.93 5.45 -16.38
C ALA A 670 -7.37 5.97 -16.52
N GLU A 671 -7.76 6.31 -17.75
CA GLU A 671 -9.08 6.89 -18.08
C GLU A 671 -10.22 5.85 -17.99
N HIS A 672 -9.98 4.66 -18.53
CA HIS A 672 -11.04 3.67 -18.77
C HIS A 672 -11.42 2.86 -17.52
N ARG A 673 -12.68 2.44 -17.44
CA ARG A 673 -13.12 1.51 -16.39
C ARG A 673 -12.44 0.15 -16.62
N PRO A 674 -12.03 -0.53 -15.54
CA PRO A 674 -11.32 -1.79 -15.67
C PRO A 674 -12.12 -2.93 -16.28
N ASP A 675 -13.45 -2.83 -16.27
CA ASP A 675 -14.37 -3.84 -16.82
C ASP A 675 -14.77 -3.54 -18.28
N ARG A 676 -14.11 -2.56 -18.92
CA ARG A 676 -14.37 -2.15 -20.30
C ARG A 676 -13.08 -2.10 -21.10
N THR A 677 -13.09 -2.70 -22.28
CA THR A 677 -12.03 -2.54 -23.28
C THR A 677 -11.97 -1.08 -23.72
N ALA A 678 -10.80 -0.47 -23.63
CA ALA A 678 -10.59 0.88 -24.16
C ALA A 678 -10.31 0.83 -25.67
N PRO A 679 -10.93 1.70 -26.48
CA PRO A 679 -10.63 1.77 -27.91
C PRO A 679 -9.16 2.21 -28.11
N GLY A 680 -8.44 1.53 -29.02
CA GLY A 680 -7.07 1.89 -29.39
C GLY A 680 -5.96 1.16 -28.63
N ILE A 681 -6.22 0.59 -27.44
CA ILE A 681 -5.20 -0.12 -26.66
C ILE A 681 -4.58 -1.29 -27.45
N ASP A 682 -5.38 -2.04 -28.21
CA ASP A 682 -4.88 -3.17 -29.02
C ASP A 682 -3.87 -2.72 -30.09
N ARG A 683 -4.08 -1.53 -30.66
CA ARG A 683 -3.17 -0.94 -31.64
C ARG A 683 -1.85 -0.58 -30.98
N ASP A 684 -1.87 0.11 -29.85
CA ASP A 684 -0.65 0.55 -29.18
C ASP A 684 0.12 -0.63 -28.57
N LEU A 685 -0.57 -1.65 -28.05
CA LEU A 685 0.06 -2.90 -27.60
C LEU A 685 0.71 -3.65 -28.76
N SER A 686 0.08 -3.72 -29.94
CA SER A 686 0.68 -4.39 -31.11
C SER A 686 1.87 -3.60 -31.69
N LEU A 687 1.82 -2.27 -31.65
CA LEU A 687 2.93 -1.39 -32.04
C LEU A 687 4.11 -1.52 -31.07
N ALA A 688 3.84 -1.54 -29.76
CA ALA A 688 4.85 -1.78 -28.74
C ALA A 688 5.52 -3.15 -28.90
N GLY A 689 4.75 -4.20 -29.18
CA GLY A 689 5.26 -5.55 -29.44
C GLY A 689 6.26 -5.56 -30.61
N ARG A 690 5.87 -4.98 -31.75
CA ARG A 690 6.76 -4.86 -32.92
C ARG A 690 8.02 -4.05 -32.66
N ALA A 691 7.90 -2.95 -31.92
CA ALA A 691 9.05 -2.12 -31.57
C ALA A 691 10.07 -2.86 -30.67
N LEU A 692 9.63 -3.87 -29.91
CA LEU A 692 10.49 -4.72 -29.08
C LEU A 692 11.16 -5.87 -29.86
N GLU A 693 10.77 -6.14 -31.11
CA GLU A 693 11.40 -7.16 -31.97
C GLU A 693 12.73 -6.68 -32.58
N HIS A 694 13.04 -5.39 -32.49
CA HIS A 694 14.29 -4.85 -33.00
C HIS A 694 15.51 -5.41 -32.25
N PRO A 695 16.62 -5.72 -32.97
CA PRO A 695 17.81 -6.29 -32.37
C PRO A 695 18.44 -5.34 -31.35
N THR A 696 18.92 -5.91 -30.24
CA THR A 696 19.50 -5.17 -29.13
C THR A 696 20.95 -5.52 -28.88
N THR A 697 21.65 -4.61 -28.23
CA THR A 697 22.98 -4.84 -27.68
C THR A 697 22.91 -5.40 -26.25
N PRO A 698 23.97 -6.06 -25.75
CA PRO A 698 24.03 -6.51 -24.36
C PRO A 698 23.76 -5.40 -23.32
N ALA A 699 24.11 -4.16 -23.63
CA ALA A 699 23.87 -3.00 -22.77
C ALA A 699 22.38 -2.60 -22.68
N THR A 700 21.58 -2.92 -23.71
CA THR A 700 20.16 -2.55 -23.82
C THR A 700 19.21 -3.72 -23.54
N GLU A 701 19.77 -4.92 -23.42
CA GLU A 701 19.10 -6.17 -23.03
C GLU A 701 18.21 -6.03 -21.77
N PRO A 702 18.68 -5.43 -20.65
CA PRO A 702 17.86 -5.34 -19.44
C PRO A 702 16.66 -4.40 -19.62
N VAL A 703 16.83 -3.35 -20.43
CA VAL A 703 15.77 -2.39 -20.76
C VAL A 703 14.69 -3.08 -21.59
N ARG A 704 15.07 -3.78 -22.66
CA ARG A 704 14.11 -4.55 -23.48
C ARG A 704 13.38 -5.61 -22.67
N HIS A 705 14.09 -6.36 -21.82
CA HIS A 705 13.46 -7.37 -20.97
C HIS A 705 12.39 -6.75 -20.07
N SER A 706 12.71 -5.65 -19.41
CA SER A 706 11.77 -4.92 -18.54
C SER A 706 10.55 -4.42 -19.33
N LEU A 707 10.75 -3.89 -20.54
CA LEU A 707 9.66 -3.41 -21.41
C LEU A 707 8.78 -4.54 -21.95
N SER A 708 9.37 -5.68 -22.33
CA SER A 708 8.63 -6.87 -22.76
C SER A 708 7.73 -7.39 -21.63
N ARG A 709 8.25 -7.41 -20.39
CA ARG A 709 7.45 -7.77 -19.22
C ARG A 709 6.36 -6.76 -18.91
N LEU A 710 6.64 -5.47 -19.02
CA LEU A 710 5.61 -4.42 -18.87
C LEU A 710 4.52 -4.56 -19.93
N HIS A 711 4.89 -4.81 -21.19
CA HIS A 711 3.97 -5.07 -22.29
C HIS A 711 3.03 -6.25 -21.97
N GLN A 712 3.58 -7.39 -21.54
CA GLN A 712 2.80 -8.57 -21.14
C GLN A 712 1.80 -8.24 -20.02
N VAL A 713 2.24 -7.56 -18.96
CA VAL A 713 1.37 -7.23 -17.83
C VAL A 713 0.30 -6.21 -18.22
N LEU A 714 0.63 -5.20 -19.02
CA LEU A 714 -0.32 -4.21 -19.50
C LEU A 714 -1.35 -4.83 -20.46
N TYR A 715 -0.95 -5.79 -21.29
CA TYR A 715 -1.86 -6.59 -22.10
C TYR A 715 -2.86 -7.35 -21.22
N GLN A 716 -2.39 -8.06 -20.19
CA GLN A 716 -3.26 -8.78 -19.24
C GLN A 716 -4.20 -7.86 -18.45
N LEU A 717 -3.78 -6.61 -18.21
CA LEU A 717 -4.61 -5.61 -17.53
C LEU A 717 -5.64 -4.95 -18.44
N ALA A 718 -5.40 -4.96 -19.76
CA ALA A 718 -6.25 -4.37 -20.79
C ALA A 718 -7.32 -5.33 -21.33
N VAL A 719 -6.98 -6.60 -21.47
CA VAL A 719 -7.90 -7.64 -21.95
C VAL A 719 -8.67 -8.22 -20.76
N PRO A 720 -10.02 -8.16 -20.72
CA PRO A 720 -10.79 -8.79 -19.65
C PRO A 720 -10.67 -10.32 -19.74
N GLY A 721 -9.79 -10.92 -18.92
CA GLY A 721 -9.64 -12.39 -18.84
C GLY A 721 -10.74 -13.06 -17.99
N ASP A 722 -11.08 -14.30 -18.33
CA ASP A 722 -12.04 -15.13 -17.57
C ASP A 722 -11.41 -15.68 -16.27
N MET A 723 -12.13 -15.58 -15.15
CA MET A 723 -11.58 -15.49 -13.78
C MET A 723 -11.25 -16.82 -13.06
N THR A 724 -10.98 -17.92 -13.77
CA THR A 724 -10.79 -19.25 -13.13
C THR A 724 -9.33 -19.67 -12.89
N ALA A 725 -8.33 -18.87 -13.26
CA ALA A 725 -6.91 -19.24 -13.15
C ALA A 725 -6.29 -18.99 -11.74
N ASP A 726 -5.38 -19.87 -11.32
CA ASP A 726 -4.68 -19.84 -10.03
C ASP A 726 -3.64 -18.69 -9.95
N PRO A 727 -3.77 -17.72 -9.03
CA PRO A 727 -3.01 -16.47 -9.00
C PRO A 727 -1.51 -16.58 -8.62
N HIS A 728 -0.98 -17.78 -8.39
CA HIS A 728 0.41 -17.98 -7.95
C HIS A 728 1.40 -18.36 -9.06
N LEU A 729 0.93 -18.54 -10.29
CA LEU A 729 1.77 -18.81 -11.45
C LEU A 729 1.90 -17.53 -12.26
N LEU A 730 3.00 -16.80 -12.05
CA LEU A 730 3.45 -15.83 -13.06
C LEU A 730 3.92 -16.62 -14.29
N PRO A 731 3.68 -16.13 -15.53
CA PRO A 731 4.22 -16.78 -16.71
C PRO A 731 5.75 -16.67 -16.71
N GLU A 732 6.43 -17.80 -16.53
CA GLU A 732 7.83 -17.95 -16.91
C GLU A 732 7.92 -17.70 -18.43
N ALA A 733 8.91 -16.91 -18.88
CA ALA A 733 9.09 -16.71 -20.31
C ALA A 733 10.07 -17.77 -20.79
N GLU A 734 9.66 -18.54 -21.81
CA GLU A 734 10.59 -19.17 -22.72
C GLU A 734 11.44 -18.09 -23.39
N THR A 735 12.75 -18.25 -23.27
CA THR A 735 13.76 -17.51 -24.02
C THR A 735 13.76 -18.04 -25.44
N THR A 736 13.14 -17.32 -26.38
CA THR A 736 13.30 -17.61 -27.81
C THR A 736 14.73 -17.26 -28.24
N GLY A 737 15.63 -18.24 -28.14
CA GLY A 737 16.90 -18.25 -28.86
C GLY A 737 16.66 -18.68 -30.31
N GLY A 738 16.84 -17.75 -31.25
CA GLY A 738 16.86 -18.08 -32.68
C GLY A 738 18.19 -18.71 -33.08
N THR A 739 18.16 -19.90 -33.67
CA THR A 739 18.82 -20.27 -34.95
C THR A 739 18.67 -21.77 -35.23
N ALA A 740 17.78 -22.14 -36.14
CA ALA A 740 17.94 -23.29 -37.05
C ALA A 740 16.91 -23.19 -38.20
N ALA A 741 17.41 -23.07 -39.43
CA ALA A 741 16.64 -23.18 -40.67
C ALA A 741 16.18 -24.64 -40.91
N PRO A 742 15.17 -24.90 -41.75
CA PRO A 742 14.40 -26.15 -41.73
C PRO A 742 15.09 -27.26 -42.55
N ALA A 743 15.18 -28.46 -41.98
CA ALA A 743 15.41 -29.69 -42.73
C ALA A 743 14.05 -30.37 -42.93
N GLY A 744 13.76 -30.69 -44.19
CA GLY A 744 12.45 -31.13 -44.68
C GLY A 744 11.94 -32.44 -44.10
N TRP A 745 10.62 -32.59 -44.13
CA TRP A 745 9.96 -33.88 -43.99
C TRP A 745 9.32 -34.21 -45.34
N GLU A 746 9.88 -35.22 -46.00
CA GLU A 746 9.23 -35.92 -47.10
C GLU A 746 8.06 -36.74 -46.53
N SER A 747 6.94 -36.68 -47.24
CA SER A 747 5.76 -37.50 -47.07
C SER A 747 6.02 -38.96 -47.46
N THR A 748 5.52 -39.92 -46.69
CA THR A 748 4.94 -41.17 -47.23
C THR A 748 3.98 -41.83 -46.21
N PRO A 749 2.95 -42.56 -46.68
CA PRO A 749 1.82 -43.00 -45.87
C PRO A 749 1.85 -44.51 -45.52
N ASP A 750 0.97 -44.86 -44.57
CA ASP A 750 0.46 -46.18 -44.18
C ASP A 750 1.30 -47.11 -43.30
N GLY A 751 0.64 -47.55 -42.21
CA GLY A 751 1.11 -48.61 -41.31
C GLY A 751 0.28 -48.67 -40.02
N HIS A 752 -0.86 -49.35 -40.08
CA HIS A 752 -1.65 -49.73 -38.91
C HIS A 752 -0.84 -50.60 -37.93
N GLU A 753 -0.62 -50.14 -36.70
CA GLU A 753 -0.46 -51.02 -35.55
C GLU A 753 -1.18 -50.45 -34.31
N GLU A 754 -2.12 -51.24 -33.80
CA GLU A 754 -2.80 -51.03 -32.53
C GLU A 754 -1.79 -51.05 -31.37
N HIS A 755 -1.75 -49.98 -30.57
CA HIS A 755 -1.26 -50.04 -29.20
C HIS A 755 -2.32 -49.56 -28.22
N ARG A 756 -2.68 -50.48 -27.33
CA ARG A 756 -3.64 -50.30 -26.25
C ARG A 756 -3.15 -49.26 -25.24
N GLY A 757 -3.95 -48.21 -25.05
CA GLY A 757 -4.27 -47.65 -23.73
C GLY A 757 -3.28 -46.68 -23.08
N SER A 758 -3.07 -45.52 -23.70
CA SER A 758 -2.74 -44.26 -23.01
C SER A 758 -4.02 -43.40 -23.06
N GLY A 759 -4.62 -43.12 -21.90
CA GLY A 759 -5.90 -42.39 -21.81
C GLY A 759 -5.74 -40.89 -22.04
N GLY A 760 -5.37 -40.47 -23.25
CA GLY A 760 -5.23 -39.08 -23.65
C GLY A 760 -6.58 -38.37 -23.84
N THR A 761 -6.64 -37.10 -23.44
CA THR A 761 -7.76 -36.20 -23.68
C THR A 761 -7.52 -35.44 -24.98
N GLY A 762 -8.37 -35.62 -25.99
CA GLY A 762 -8.17 -35.02 -27.31
C GLY A 762 -9.08 -33.80 -27.57
N LEU A 763 -8.65 -32.88 -28.43
CA LEU A 763 -9.40 -31.72 -28.91
C LEU A 763 -9.63 -31.85 -30.41
N HIS A 764 -10.85 -31.66 -30.91
CA HIS A 764 -11.11 -31.58 -32.35
C HIS A 764 -12.14 -30.50 -32.68
N GLY A 765 -12.22 -30.08 -33.93
CA GLY A 765 -13.22 -29.09 -34.34
C GLY A 765 -13.13 -28.72 -35.80
N VAL A 766 -13.94 -27.74 -36.20
CA VAL A 766 -13.97 -27.21 -37.57
C VAL A 766 -13.81 -25.69 -37.55
N VAL A 767 -12.96 -25.16 -38.42
CA VAL A 767 -12.77 -23.73 -38.67
C VAL A 767 -13.59 -23.34 -39.90
N ARG A 768 -14.48 -22.37 -39.73
CA ARG A 768 -15.34 -21.82 -40.78
C ARG A 768 -15.22 -20.31 -40.86
N ASP A 769 -15.64 -19.74 -41.97
CA ASP A 769 -15.85 -18.30 -42.07
C ASP A 769 -17.24 -17.89 -41.57
N THR A 770 -17.52 -16.58 -41.57
CA THR A 770 -18.83 -16.03 -41.18
C THR A 770 -19.98 -16.38 -42.12
N ALA A 771 -19.71 -16.88 -43.34
CA ALA A 771 -20.71 -17.39 -44.28
C ALA A 771 -21.03 -18.88 -44.03
N GLY A 772 -20.22 -19.56 -43.22
CA GLY A 772 -20.36 -20.97 -42.87
C GLY A 772 -19.50 -21.90 -43.74
N ASP A 773 -18.71 -21.34 -44.66
CA ASP A 773 -17.81 -22.10 -45.53
C ASP A 773 -16.58 -22.58 -44.73
N PRO A 774 -16.11 -23.82 -44.95
CA PRO A 774 -14.92 -24.34 -44.28
C PRO A 774 -13.66 -23.57 -44.72
N LEU A 775 -12.77 -23.28 -43.77
CA LEU A 775 -11.50 -22.60 -44.04
C LEU A 775 -10.36 -23.62 -44.10
N PRO A 776 -9.94 -24.07 -45.29
CA PRO A 776 -8.84 -25.01 -45.43
C PRO A 776 -7.51 -24.36 -45.04
N HIS A 777 -6.59 -25.16 -44.48
CA HIS A 777 -5.26 -24.71 -44.05
C HIS A 777 -5.27 -23.57 -43.01
N ALA A 778 -6.37 -23.39 -42.27
CA ALA A 778 -6.34 -22.57 -41.07
C ALA A 778 -5.32 -23.17 -40.09
N VAL A 779 -4.46 -22.35 -39.52
CA VAL A 779 -3.46 -22.78 -38.54
C VAL A 779 -4.10 -22.77 -37.16
N ILE A 780 -4.15 -23.94 -36.50
CA ILE A 780 -4.59 -24.07 -35.12
C ILE A 780 -3.36 -24.32 -34.23
N THR A 781 -3.16 -23.44 -33.25
CA THR A 781 -2.11 -23.55 -32.24
C THR A 781 -2.75 -23.75 -30.87
N VAL A 782 -2.44 -24.85 -30.20
CA VAL A 782 -2.89 -25.14 -28.84
C VAL A 782 -1.79 -24.72 -27.87
N ILE A 783 -2.16 -23.90 -26.90
CA ILE A 783 -1.28 -23.32 -25.88
C ILE A 783 -1.76 -23.81 -24.51
N GLY A 784 -0.85 -24.35 -23.71
CA GLY A 784 -1.17 -24.83 -22.36
C GLY A 784 -1.47 -23.69 -21.38
N THR A 785 -1.99 -24.05 -20.21
CA THR A 785 -2.24 -23.11 -19.09
C THR A 785 -1.02 -22.29 -18.66
N HIS A 786 0.20 -22.72 -19.02
CA HIS A 786 1.45 -22.08 -18.65
C HIS A 786 2.10 -21.32 -19.82
N GLY A 787 1.38 -21.13 -20.95
CA GLY A 787 1.83 -20.35 -22.10
C GLY A 787 2.71 -21.10 -23.10
N GLN A 788 3.04 -22.36 -22.83
CA GLN A 788 3.79 -23.24 -23.73
C GLN A 788 2.91 -23.69 -24.90
N GLN A 789 3.47 -23.74 -26.11
CA GLN A 789 2.77 -24.32 -27.26
C GLN A 789 2.75 -25.86 -27.11
N LEU A 790 1.57 -26.44 -26.95
CA LEU A 790 1.36 -27.87 -26.82
C LEU A 790 1.28 -28.58 -28.18
N GLY A 791 0.89 -27.87 -29.22
CA GLY A 791 0.83 -28.40 -30.58
C GLY A 791 0.35 -27.36 -31.58
N ARG A 792 0.71 -27.56 -32.85
CA ARG A 792 0.26 -26.74 -33.97
C ARG A 792 -0.04 -27.65 -35.15
N ILE A 793 -1.23 -27.52 -35.73
CA ILE A 793 -1.65 -28.25 -36.92
C ILE A 793 -2.36 -27.32 -37.89
N ASP A 794 -2.30 -27.66 -39.16
CA ASP A 794 -3.10 -27.02 -40.19
C ASP A 794 -4.40 -27.79 -40.37
N ALA A 795 -5.52 -27.07 -40.53
CA ALA A 795 -6.81 -27.66 -40.81
C ALA A 795 -6.81 -28.32 -42.21
N ASP A 796 -7.52 -29.42 -42.35
CA ASP A 796 -7.66 -30.13 -43.63
C ASP A 796 -8.51 -29.36 -44.66
N ASP A 797 -8.70 -29.93 -45.85
CA ASP A 797 -9.48 -29.33 -46.94
C ASP A 797 -10.96 -29.05 -46.58
N ARG A 798 -11.44 -29.62 -45.45
CA ARG A 798 -12.78 -29.39 -44.90
C ARG A 798 -12.77 -28.47 -43.68
N GLY A 799 -11.64 -27.82 -43.40
CA GLY A 799 -11.45 -26.94 -42.25
C GLY A 799 -11.42 -27.69 -40.91
N THR A 800 -11.30 -29.02 -40.91
CA THR A 800 -11.31 -29.83 -39.70
C THR A 800 -9.90 -29.97 -39.11
N TYR A 801 -9.83 -30.01 -37.78
CA TYR A 801 -8.57 -30.15 -37.05
C TYR A 801 -8.77 -31.11 -35.86
N ALA A 802 -7.72 -31.85 -35.51
CA ALA A 802 -7.75 -32.76 -34.37
C ALA A 802 -6.37 -32.90 -33.70
N PHE A 803 -6.36 -32.76 -32.38
CA PHE A 803 -5.25 -33.07 -31.48
C PHE A 803 -5.65 -34.31 -30.67
N PRO A 804 -5.13 -35.50 -31.03
CA PRO A 804 -5.56 -36.76 -30.42
C PRO A 804 -5.12 -36.92 -28.97
N GLU A 805 -3.98 -36.34 -28.58
CA GLU A 805 -3.44 -36.37 -27.23
C GLU A 805 -3.03 -34.97 -26.76
N LEU A 806 -3.71 -34.46 -25.73
CA LEU A 806 -3.35 -33.24 -25.02
C LEU A 806 -3.31 -33.52 -23.50
N PRO A 807 -2.48 -32.79 -22.72
CA PRO A 807 -2.48 -32.89 -21.27
C PRO A 807 -3.88 -32.62 -20.70
N ALA A 808 -4.22 -33.24 -19.57
CA ALA A 808 -5.53 -33.13 -18.92
C ALA A 808 -5.74 -31.81 -18.17
N ASP A 809 -5.37 -30.70 -18.82
CA ASP A 809 -5.47 -29.33 -18.35
C ASP A 809 -6.19 -28.50 -19.43
N ALA A 810 -6.79 -27.39 -19.02
CA ALA A 810 -7.46 -26.52 -19.98
C ALA A 810 -6.45 -25.77 -20.88
N VAL A 811 -6.77 -25.61 -22.16
CA VAL A 811 -5.83 -25.08 -23.16
C VAL A 811 -6.41 -23.85 -23.85
N THR A 812 -5.57 -22.89 -24.22
CA THR A 812 -5.95 -21.80 -25.11
C THR A 812 -5.67 -22.22 -26.55
N VAL A 813 -6.69 -22.19 -27.39
CA VAL A 813 -6.61 -22.58 -28.79
C VAL A 813 -6.67 -21.31 -29.62
N VAL A 814 -5.59 -21.01 -30.31
CA VAL A 814 -5.44 -19.87 -31.21
C VAL A 814 -5.61 -20.35 -32.64
N THR A 815 -6.55 -19.76 -33.36
CA THR A 815 -6.81 -20.09 -34.76
C THR A 815 -6.55 -18.88 -35.63
N SER A 816 -5.76 -19.06 -36.69
CA SER A 816 -5.43 -18.02 -37.66
C SER A 816 -5.50 -18.54 -39.08
N ALA A 817 -6.08 -17.75 -40.00
CA ALA A 817 -6.10 -18.04 -41.43
C ALA A 817 -5.75 -16.76 -42.22
N ALA A 818 -5.07 -16.90 -43.35
CA ALA A 818 -4.65 -15.76 -44.17
C ALA A 818 -5.87 -14.96 -44.66
N GLY A 819 -5.92 -13.65 -44.39
CA GLY A 819 -7.04 -12.78 -44.75
C GLY A 819 -8.19 -12.73 -43.73
N PHE A 820 -8.05 -13.39 -42.58
CA PHE A 820 -9.04 -13.42 -41.49
C PHE A 820 -8.45 -12.93 -40.16
N VAL A 821 -9.30 -12.40 -39.28
CA VAL A 821 -8.91 -12.01 -37.91
C VAL A 821 -8.69 -13.27 -37.08
N SER A 822 -7.55 -13.37 -36.40
CA SER A 822 -7.27 -14.49 -35.50
C SER A 822 -8.22 -14.48 -34.31
N ASP A 823 -8.66 -15.66 -33.90
CA ASP A 823 -9.52 -15.87 -32.73
C ASP A 823 -8.80 -16.80 -31.75
N ALA A 824 -8.85 -16.46 -30.46
CA ALA A 824 -8.21 -17.23 -29.40
C ALA A 824 -9.26 -17.56 -28.33
N ARG A 825 -9.49 -18.84 -28.11
CA ARG A 825 -10.52 -19.31 -27.19
C ARG A 825 -9.99 -20.34 -26.21
N PHE A 826 -10.52 -20.29 -25.01
CA PHE A 826 -10.22 -21.26 -23.98
C PHE A 826 -11.06 -22.52 -24.16
N ALA A 827 -10.41 -23.67 -24.24
CA ALA A 827 -11.03 -24.98 -24.37
C ALA A 827 -10.75 -25.81 -23.10
N PRO A 828 -11.77 -26.03 -22.24
CA PRO A 828 -11.62 -26.93 -21.10
C PRO A 828 -11.57 -28.39 -21.58
N LEU A 829 -10.46 -29.08 -21.33
CA LEU A 829 -10.34 -30.52 -21.62
C LEU A 829 -10.88 -31.35 -20.44
N PRO A 830 -11.66 -32.42 -20.70
CA PRO A 830 -12.20 -33.29 -19.65
C PRO A 830 -11.10 -34.10 -18.94
N VAL A 831 -11.40 -34.65 -17.76
CA VAL A 831 -10.47 -35.47 -16.93
C VAL A 831 -10.16 -36.81 -17.63
N PRO A 832 -8.97 -37.44 -17.44
CA PRO A 832 -8.59 -38.65 -18.16
C PRO A 832 -9.61 -39.78 -18.03
N GLY A 833 -10.05 -40.34 -19.16
CA GLY A 833 -10.87 -41.56 -19.21
C GLY A 833 -12.24 -41.46 -19.87
N ARG A 834 -12.72 -40.28 -20.31
CA ARG A 834 -13.89 -40.18 -21.22
C ARG A 834 -14.04 -38.79 -21.86
N ALA A 835 -14.20 -38.82 -23.19
CA ALA A 835 -14.58 -37.75 -24.13
C ALA A 835 -13.46 -36.87 -24.73
N GLN A 836 -13.48 -36.73 -26.06
CA GLN A 836 -12.77 -35.69 -26.80
C GLN A 836 -13.58 -34.39 -26.73
N ALA A 837 -12.93 -33.25 -26.50
CA ALA A 837 -13.59 -31.95 -26.52
C ALA A 837 -13.74 -31.47 -27.97
N ARG A 838 -14.96 -31.07 -28.37
CA ARG A 838 -15.20 -30.43 -29.67
C ARG A 838 -15.22 -28.92 -29.55
N HIS A 839 -14.44 -28.20 -30.37
CA HIS A 839 -14.40 -26.74 -30.37
C HIS A 839 -14.34 -26.17 -31.80
N ASP A 840 -15.46 -25.63 -32.28
CA ASP A 840 -15.55 -25.07 -33.63
C ASP A 840 -15.24 -23.56 -33.62
N PHE A 841 -14.53 -23.07 -34.63
CA PHE A 841 -14.14 -21.67 -34.80
C PHE A 841 -14.87 -21.03 -35.97
N THR A 842 -15.23 -19.75 -35.82
CA THR A 842 -15.76 -18.92 -36.90
C THR A 842 -14.91 -17.67 -37.02
N LEU A 843 -14.14 -17.54 -38.10
CA LEU A 843 -13.25 -16.40 -38.32
C LEU A 843 -13.92 -15.36 -39.23
N ALA A 844 -13.76 -14.08 -38.87
CA ALA A 844 -14.28 -12.97 -39.68
C ALA A 844 -13.22 -12.50 -40.70
N PRO A 845 -13.59 -12.23 -41.96
CA PRO A 845 -12.69 -11.66 -42.95
C PRO A 845 -12.18 -10.28 -42.48
N THR A 846 -10.89 -10.00 -42.66
CA THR A 846 -10.26 -8.75 -42.18
C THR A 846 -10.92 -7.50 -42.78
N ALA A 847 -11.47 -7.59 -44.00
CA ALA A 847 -12.17 -6.49 -44.68
C ALA A 847 -13.60 -6.20 -44.15
N ALA A 848 -14.24 -7.12 -43.43
CA ALA A 848 -15.63 -6.95 -42.98
C ALA A 848 -15.77 -5.98 -41.78
N ARG A 849 -14.69 -5.74 -41.02
CA ARG A 849 -14.70 -4.81 -39.88
C ARG A 849 -14.61 -3.34 -40.32
N GLU A 850 -13.93 -3.06 -41.43
CA GLU A 850 -13.83 -1.72 -42.01
C GLU A 850 -15.17 -1.23 -42.59
N ARG A 851 -15.97 -2.12 -43.21
CA ARG A 851 -17.32 -1.78 -43.69
C ARG A 851 -18.32 -1.52 -42.56
N ARG A 852 -18.27 -2.26 -41.45
CA ARG A 852 -19.16 -2.00 -40.29
C ARG A 852 -18.86 -0.68 -39.60
N THR A 853 -17.62 -0.20 -39.61
CA THR A 853 -17.27 1.15 -39.14
C THR A 853 -17.70 2.26 -40.10
N ALA A 854 -17.79 1.98 -41.40
CA ALA A 854 -18.29 2.93 -42.40
C ALA A 854 -19.84 3.02 -42.41
N GLU A 855 -20.55 1.91 -42.22
CA GLU A 855 -22.02 1.90 -42.20
C GLU A 855 -22.61 2.50 -40.91
N HIS A 856 -21.88 2.48 -39.79
CA HIS A 856 -22.34 3.07 -38.52
C HIS A 856 -22.13 4.59 -38.41
N SER A 857 -21.45 5.24 -39.37
CA SER A 857 -21.36 6.72 -39.44
C SER A 857 -22.38 7.36 -40.40
N GLY A 858 -23.15 6.54 -41.14
CA GLY A 858 -23.97 6.97 -42.28
C GLY A 858 -25.50 6.90 -42.13
N SER A 859 -26.07 6.80 -40.92
CA SER A 859 -27.54 6.84 -40.76
C SER A 859 -28.01 7.61 -39.53
N GLY A 860 -27.98 8.95 -39.63
CA GLY A 860 -28.84 9.83 -38.82
C GLY A 860 -30.17 10.06 -39.55
N PRO A 861 -31.34 10.00 -38.89
CA PRO A 861 -32.59 10.34 -39.54
C PRO A 861 -32.70 11.87 -39.65
N ALA A 862 -32.97 12.33 -40.88
CA ALA A 862 -33.39 13.69 -41.17
C ALA A 862 -34.74 13.99 -40.51
N ARG A 863 -34.89 15.24 -40.06
CA ARG A 863 -36.09 15.81 -39.43
C ARG A 863 -37.30 15.78 -40.36
N SER A 864 -38.46 15.40 -39.80
CA SER A 864 -39.71 16.16 -39.87
C SER A 864 -40.55 15.84 -38.65
#